data_AF-A0A4V5NU94-F1
#
_entry.id   AF-A0A4V5NU94-F1
#
_cell.length_a   1.000
_cell.length_b   1.000
_cell.length_c   1.000
_cell.angle_alpha   90.00
_cell.angle_beta   90.00
_cell.angle_gamma   90.00
#
_symmetry.space_group_name_H-M   'P 1'
#
loop_
_entity.id
_entity.type
_entity.pdbx_description
1 polymer ?
#
loop_
_entity_poly.entity_id
_entity_poly.type
_entity_poly.pdbx_seq_one_letter_code
_entity_poly.pdbx_strand_id
1 'polypeptide(L)'
;MSNTLLNTLTEALGDGFTPTALQSVMSGGFDVSAPSIDVSQAEGITGQLASLDLSSLSGAVSSVAQSGLGGLAALPGIDNILHPVNAVLQFAGQLETADVAGMITRLQQAADNSNTANRLGLDGVDESIRAVFDLNGDSGLSDLLALGSSLLPINLATEAGNILSRLDGVTVALKVLGSLMSLHASFEKTAEVSASINDLIVPHEIESQRLRLIGWKSNSTLAAQISAANADDRAAIDRLTRQVQEFLNDINVFAGSLQKGLGFGDAALSTAGLDALEQTIDSVSNTLLNTSLDPARALSTALRDWLTEKLPADFGTPAVSLDGVVLEMQGLAEDLEAQVNALPVESMIAPVTNAVGQVTTVVSDLNNALAVATGAIRSAFEQVRQLIDGLNLAGIAETISATLRPVVQAIDQLESFIAGISTTIEEAMGLAVTAVRNVKEGIESGAGEVADAFAQVEAVLVALDMESLIKGMQTGIAAVVDALKKIDLDPYFDTAVDAMDTVSSIIDAVPVELLPEDMEADLQNAVQPVKSIDFDRDVRQILIVKLEEILDRVDEDILGEIDRMAQEIVAFLQQHDPEEKLEELEKEYFDPMLATIQAINPEEILKPVTDVIDDMKERILQIDIRELVVANIDGVFDDIISYYDGCDPEPLLAPVGEEVDAFRRRIIELTGIDGWANHIDTLEQQVAQWLDKLDFTKLISEIDAMYTSMLRSLGNDAGSSTVMGGFIAGLLSGSVALRSSSYNTVLRWISGAEDGVETVHALIGDSLGKLQSTLAVVDSLQPDLVVAEIMPTYRGIRQAVAALPAEHPLRLGLELSLAASAPDDLLAGISANLPAYRMKIDNTIKALQRLETSGFSQITSAGEALHTSWQPLTDVQWKLIVLVRRFGVDPVGKPLMVIVGEILAALRPGTALEPFTAVVEALKAKIGELVSALVSPVKDAVSQIQTLLNTINIQLISDELKAVHTQIRHELMAFRPSVLLAEPLDAFDSLRSGIEGFDPFGAVRAAIDEFKGEAEELLGSDSLLRPSVMFAGLLEQYQRILKLAAQLNVKEALQPVLEELDAIKEQLDAGLTETGDAFTRLQGALP
;
A
#
# COMPACT_ATOMS: atom_id res chain seq x y z
N MET A 1 -12.25 30.99 -12.42
CA MET A 1 -11.41 29.89 -12.95
C MET A 1 -11.09 28.81 -11.92
N SER A 2 -10.81 29.11 -10.65
CA SER A 2 -10.48 28.08 -9.63
C SER A 2 -11.65 27.17 -9.21
N ASN A 3 -12.91 27.65 -9.18
CA ASN A 3 -14.07 26.81 -8.83
C ASN A 3 -14.61 25.99 -10.01
N THR A 4 -14.37 26.42 -11.24
CA THR A 4 -14.79 25.70 -12.44
C THR A 4 -13.96 24.43 -12.62
N LEU A 5 -12.64 24.52 -12.42
CA LEU A 5 -11.75 23.35 -12.53
C LEU A 5 -12.00 22.32 -11.41
N LEU A 6 -12.32 22.77 -10.19
CA LEU A 6 -12.70 21.88 -9.08
C LEU A 6 -14.06 21.21 -9.32
N ASN A 7 -15.05 21.93 -9.83
CA ASN A 7 -16.36 21.37 -10.13
C ASN A 7 -16.29 20.38 -11.30
N THR A 8 -15.50 20.67 -12.34
CA THR A 8 -15.32 19.74 -13.48
C THR A 8 -14.56 18.47 -13.07
N LEU A 9 -13.61 18.54 -12.12
CA LEU A 9 -12.92 17.37 -11.56
C LEU A 9 -13.81 16.55 -10.61
N THR A 10 -14.71 17.20 -9.88
CA THR A 10 -15.64 16.52 -8.97
C THR A 10 -16.80 15.88 -9.75
N GLU A 11 -17.29 16.53 -10.82
CA GLU A 11 -18.28 15.94 -11.74
C GLU A 11 -17.70 14.81 -12.59
N ALA A 12 -16.40 14.85 -12.94
CA ALA A 12 -15.74 13.81 -13.73
C ALA A 12 -15.41 12.51 -12.94
N LEU A 13 -15.40 12.56 -11.60
CA LEU A 13 -15.01 11.43 -10.74
C LEU A 13 -16.17 10.79 -9.97
N GLY A 14 -17.40 11.32 -10.15
CA GLY A 14 -18.62 10.82 -9.53
C GLY A 14 -18.70 11.06 -8.01
N ASP A 15 -19.92 11.00 -7.46
CA ASP A 15 -20.30 11.41 -6.10
C ASP A 15 -19.56 10.71 -4.93
N GLY A 16 -18.64 9.78 -5.21
CA GLY A 16 -17.80 9.09 -4.22
C GLY A 16 -16.42 9.75 -3.96
N PHE A 17 -15.96 10.68 -4.80
CA PHE A 17 -14.63 11.28 -4.66
C PHE A 17 -14.68 12.58 -3.84
N THR A 18 -14.34 12.48 -2.55
CA THR A 18 -14.20 13.67 -1.70
C THR A 18 -12.84 14.35 -1.94
N PRO A 19 -12.74 15.68 -1.75
CA PRO A 19 -11.47 16.43 -1.85
C PRO A 19 -10.33 15.87 -0.98
N THR A 20 -10.68 15.12 0.07
CA THR A 20 -9.75 14.46 0.99
C THR A 20 -9.05 13.23 0.36
N ALA A 21 -9.73 12.50 -0.53
CA ALA A 21 -9.16 11.35 -1.26
C ALA A 21 -8.20 11.78 -2.38
N LEU A 22 -8.47 12.92 -3.03
CA LEU A 22 -7.55 13.48 -4.04
C LEU A 22 -6.25 13.98 -3.40
N GLN A 23 -6.31 14.43 -2.14
CA GLN A 23 -5.16 14.87 -1.37
C GLN A 23 -4.28 13.71 -0.86
N SER A 24 -4.83 12.50 -0.66
CA SER A 24 -4.05 11.30 -0.29
C SER A 24 -3.37 10.64 -1.50
N VAL A 25 -3.96 10.75 -2.69
CA VAL A 25 -3.37 10.21 -3.94
C VAL A 25 -2.23 11.10 -4.45
N MET A 26 -2.36 12.43 -4.34
CA MET A 26 -1.30 13.35 -4.76
C MET A 26 -0.14 13.48 -3.75
N SER A 27 -0.29 13.00 -2.51
CA SER A 27 0.77 13.03 -1.50
C SER A 27 1.67 11.79 -1.50
N GLY A 28 1.38 10.75 -2.28
CA GLY A 28 2.27 9.58 -2.44
C GLY A 28 2.63 8.84 -1.14
N GLY A 29 1.86 9.03 -0.07
CA GLY A 29 2.05 8.33 1.19
C GLY A 29 1.15 7.11 1.26
N PHE A 30 1.72 5.91 1.13
CA PHE A 30 1.07 4.72 1.65
C PHE A 30 1.07 4.84 3.18
N ASP A 31 -0.12 4.97 3.76
CA ASP A 31 -0.30 4.99 5.20
C ASP A 31 -0.42 3.54 5.70
N VAL A 32 0.68 3.01 6.24
CA VAL A 32 0.69 1.75 6.98
C VAL A 32 0.83 2.07 8.47
N SER A 33 -0.19 2.73 9.01
CA SER A 33 -0.31 2.91 10.46
C SER A 33 -0.69 1.58 11.11
N ALA A 34 0.28 0.85 11.66
CA ALA A 34 0.01 -0.21 12.63
C ALA A 34 -0.56 0.40 13.93
N PRO A 35 -1.36 -0.35 14.72
CA PRO A 35 -1.85 0.14 16.00
C PRO A 35 -0.66 0.46 16.93
N SER A 36 -0.49 1.74 17.30
CA SER A 36 0.51 2.16 18.25
C SER A 36 0.15 1.67 19.66
N ILE A 37 1.09 0.99 20.32
CA ILE A 37 0.92 0.59 21.72
C ILE A 37 1.22 1.81 22.59
N ASP A 38 0.34 2.04 23.56
CA ASP A 38 0.43 3.16 24.49
C ASP A 38 1.60 2.97 25.47
N VAL A 39 2.72 3.67 25.21
CA VAL A 39 3.95 3.68 26.04
C VAL A 39 3.66 4.02 27.50
N SER A 40 2.55 4.72 27.80
CA SER A 40 2.16 5.00 29.19
C SER A 40 1.72 3.76 29.99
N GLN A 41 1.33 2.67 29.32
CA GLN A 41 1.05 1.39 29.98
C GLN A 41 2.34 0.70 30.44
N ALA A 42 3.45 0.84 29.71
CA ALA A 42 4.75 0.27 30.10
C ALA A 42 5.36 0.96 31.33
N GLU A 43 5.22 2.28 31.46
CA GLU A 43 5.64 3.01 32.67
C GLU A 43 4.80 2.64 33.91
N GLY A 44 3.52 2.28 33.70
CA GLY A 44 2.62 1.79 34.76
C GLY A 44 3.06 0.44 35.34
N ILE A 45 3.62 -0.45 34.52
CA ILE A 45 4.10 -1.78 34.93
C ILE A 45 5.28 -1.65 35.91
N THR A 46 6.22 -0.74 35.64
CA THR A 46 7.39 -0.48 36.50
C THR A 46 6.99 0.03 37.90
N GLY A 47 5.96 0.87 37.97
CA GLY A 47 5.39 1.34 39.24
C GLY A 47 4.61 0.27 40.01
N GLN A 48 4.02 -0.70 39.31
CA GLN A 48 3.29 -1.82 39.92
C GLN A 48 4.22 -2.95 40.42
N LEU A 49 5.39 -3.13 39.80
CA LEU A 49 6.46 -4.04 40.26
C LEU A 49 7.09 -3.56 41.56
N ALA A 50 7.43 -2.27 41.66
CA ALA A 50 8.03 -1.68 42.86
C ALA A 50 7.07 -1.63 44.08
N SER A 51 5.79 -1.95 43.90
CA SER A 51 4.76 -1.96 44.96
C SER A 51 4.28 -3.34 45.37
N LEU A 52 4.95 -4.42 44.91
CA LEU A 52 4.68 -5.78 45.34
C LEU A 52 5.14 -6.00 46.80
N ASP A 53 4.21 -5.91 47.74
CA ASP A 53 4.45 -6.24 49.15
C ASP A 53 4.20 -7.74 49.41
N LEU A 54 5.25 -8.55 49.31
CA LEU A 54 5.21 -10.00 49.58
C LEU A 54 5.01 -10.37 51.06
N SER A 55 4.87 -9.39 51.95
CA SER A 55 4.66 -9.63 53.39
C SER A 55 3.28 -10.21 53.71
N SER A 56 2.26 -10.00 52.86
CA SER A 56 0.91 -10.57 53.04
C SER A 56 0.91 -12.10 52.95
N LEU A 57 1.61 -12.66 51.97
CA LEU A 57 1.73 -14.12 51.76
C LEU A 57 2.46 -14.78 52.94
N SER A 58 3.54 -14.15 53.42
CA SER A 58 4.27 -14.56 54.62
C SER A 58 3.39 -14.51 55.89
N GLY A 59 2.53 -13.49 55.99
CA GLY A 59 1.56 -13.33 57.07
C GLY A 59 0.47 -14.40 57.07
N ALA A 60 -0.07 -14.77 55.91
CA ALA A 60 -1.09 -15.81 55.76
C ALA A 60 -0.55 -17.20 56.16
N VAL A 61 0.65 -17.55 55.71
CA VAL A 61 1.33 -18.81 56.08
C VAL A 61 1.62 -18.87 57.60
N SER A 62 2.06 -17.75 58.18
CA SER A 62 2.32 -17.65 59.62
C SER A 62 1.04 -17.74 60.47
N SER A 63 -0.09 -17.20 59.96
CA SER A 63 -1.40 -17.25 60.60
C SER A 63 -1.95 -18.68 60.69
N VAL A 64 -1.89 -19.46 59.60
CA VAL A 64 -2.32 -20.86 59.56
C VAL A 64 -1.49 -21.72 60.52
N ALA A 65 -0.18 -21.50 60.58
CA ALA A 65 0.72 -22.18 61.51
C ALA A 65 0.41 -21.89 62.99
N GLN A 66 -0.09 -20.68 63.32
CA GLN A 66 -0.35 -20.25 64.69
C GLN A 66 -1.77 -20.56 65.19
N SER A 67 -2.78 -20.61 64.32
CA SER A 67 -4.20 -20.64 64.73
C SER A 67 -4.87 -22.02 64.70
N GLY A 68 -4.41 -22.96 63.86
CA GLY A 68 -5.04 -24.28 63.69
C GLY A 68 -4.38 -25.46 64.44
N LEU A 69 -3.13 -25.33 64.88
CA LEU A 69 -2.27 -26.48 65.21
C LEU A 69 -1.71 -26.49 66.65
N GLY A 70 -2.38 -25.83 67.60
CA GLY A 70 -1.90 -25.70 69.00
C GLY A 70 -1.59 -27.02 69.73
N GLY A 71 -2.08 -28.16 69.25
CA GLY A 71 -1.73 -29.51 69.75
C GLY A 71 -0.67 -30.27 68.94
N LEU A 72 -0.36 -29.82 67.71
CA LEU A 72 0.49 -30.53 66.74
C LEU A 72 1.90 -29.92 66.59
N ALA A 73 2.17 -28.79 67.23
CA ALA A 73 3.49 -28.14 67.26
C ALA A 73 4.62 -29.00 67.89
N ALA A 74 4.29 -30.18 68.44
CA ALA A 74 5.26 -31.15 68.97
C ALA A 74 5.65 -32.25 67.96
N LEU A 75 5.10 -32.25 66.74
CA LEU A 75 5.44 -33.26 65.73
C LEU A 75 6.80 -32.97 65.07
N PRO A 76 7.74 -33.93 65.02
CA PRO A 76 8.99 -33.79 64.28
C PRO A 76 8.71 -33.64 62.78
N GLY A 77 9.24 -32.58 62.14
CA GLY A 77 9.21 -32.43 60.67
C GLY A 77 8.53 -31.17 60.12
N ILE A 78 7.98 -30.30 60.96
CA ILE A 78 7.34 -29.03 60.52
C ILE A 78 8.29 -28.11 59.74
N ASP A 79 9.58 -28.08 60.08
CA ASP A 79 10.59 -27.28 59.36
C ASP A 79 10.77 -27.74 57.89
N ASN A 80 10.48 -29.01 57.57
CA ASN A 80 10.54 -29.53 56.20
C ASN A 80 9.34 -29.07 55.35
N ILE A 81 8.24 -28.64 55.98
CA ILE A 81 7.04 -28.14 55.29
C ILE A 81 7.22 -26.65 54.94
N LEU A 82 7.97 -25.89 55.75
CA LEU A 82 8.18 -24.45 55.55
C LEU A 82 9.34 -24.13 54.58
N HIS A 83 10.24 -25.07 54.34
CA HIS A 83 11.42 -24.85 53.49
C HIS A 83 11.10 -24.54 52.00
N PRO A 84 10.14 -25.24 51.34
CA PRO A 84 9.75 -24.94 49.95
C PRO A 84 9.12 -23.56 49.81
N VAL A 85 8.32 -23.11 50.80
CA VAL A 85 7.68 -21.79 50.80
C VAL A 85 8.72 -20.66 50.84
N ASN A 86 9.80 -20.85 51.61
CA ASN A 86 10.91 -19.89 51.66
C ASN A 86 11.70 -19.82 50.33
N ALA A 87 11.76 -20.91 49.54
CA ALA A 87 12.40 -20.91 48.23
C ALA A 87 11.60 -20.09 47.19
N VAL A 88 10.27 -20.14 47.25
CA VAL A 88 9.38 -19.31 46.41
C VAL A 88 9.53 -17.82 46.72
N LEU A 89 9.63 -17.46 48.00
CA LEU A 89 9.84 -16.07 48.43
C LEU A 89 11.22 -15.53 48.00
N GLN A 90 12.25 -16.38 47.96
CA GLN A 90 13.60 -16.00 47.52
C GLN A 90 13.67 -15.78 46.00
N PHE A 91 12.90 -16.55 45.22
CA PHE A 91 12.73 -16.39 43.78
C PHE A 91 12.04 -15.07 43.41
N ALA A 92 10.96 -14.72 44.11
CA ALA A 92 10.25 -13.46 43.90
C ALA A 92 11.16 -12.23 44.10
N GLY A 93 12.09 -12.28 45.07
CA GLY A 93 13.09 -11.23 45.29
C GLY A 93 14.21 -11.17 44.24
N GLN A 94 14.47 -12.24 43.47
CA GLN A 94 15.46 -12.23 42.38
C GLN A 94 14.88 -11.63 41.10
N LEU A 95 13.60 -11.90 40.80
CA LEU A 95 12.87 -11.28 39.68
C LEU A 95 12.72 -9.77 39.85
N GLU A 96 12.57 -9.28 41.10
CA GLU A 96 12.52 -7.85 41.43
C GLU A 96 13.81 -7.10 41.02
N THR A 97 14.96 -7.80 40.92
CA THR A 97 16.27 -7.19 40.61
C THR A 97 16.69 -7.26 39.15
N ALA A 98 16.01 -8.06 38.31
CA ALA A 98 16.30 -8.14 36.88
C ALA A 98 15.47 -7.08 36.12
N ASP A 99 16.12 -6.17 35.39
CA ASP A 99 15.45 -5.10 34.60
C ASP A 99 14.80 -5.65 33.32
N VAL A 100 13.92 -6.64 33.48
CA VAL A 100 13.21 -7.30 32.37
C VAL A 100 12.30 -6.30 31.64
N ALA A 101 11.69 -5.37 32.37
CA ALA A 101 10.85 -4.30 31.82
C ALA A 101 11.64 -3.29 30.96
N GLY A 102 12.86 -2.93 31.39
CA GLY A 102 13.74 -2.07 30.59
C GLY A 102 14.20 -2.75 29.31
N MET A 103 14.38 -4.08 29.31
CA MET A 103 14.76 -4.84 28.12
C MET A 103 13.61 -4.88 27.08
N ILE A 104 12.36 -5.04 27.54
CA ILE A 104 11.15 -5.07 26.70
C ILE A 104 10.88 -3.71 26.08
N THR A 105 10.90 -2.64 26.87
CA THR A 105 10.67 -1.26 26.40
C THR A 105 11.67 -0.85 25.30
N ARG A 106 12.91 -1.35 25.37
CA ARG A 106 13.98 -1.07 24.40
C ARG A 106 13.81 -1.83 23.08
N LEU A 107 13.45 -3.11 23.12
CA LEU A 107 13.11 -3.88 21.92
C LEU A 107 11.92 -3.28 21.18
N GLN A 108 10.95 -2.76 21.94
CA GLN A 108 9.76 -2.12 21.38
C GLN A 108 10.08 -0.76 20.76
N GLN A 109 10.90 0.08 21.40
CA GLN A 109 11.38 1.34 20.81
C GLN A 109 12.18 1.12 19.51
N ALA A 110 12.99 0.05 19.43
CA ALA A 110 13.71 -0.28 18.20
C ALA A 110 12.75 -0.67 17.05
N ALA A 111 11.70 -1.43 17.34
CA ALA A 111 10.67 -1.79 16.37
C ALA A 111 9.83 -0.57 15.94
N ASP A 112 9.41 0.28 16.87
CA ASP A 112 8.58 1.48 16.57
C ASP A 112 9.36 2.54 15.76
N ASN A 113 10.66 2.69 16.02
CA ASN A 113 11.53 3.58 15.23
C ASN A 113 11.74 3.07 13.80
N SER A 114 11.68 1.76 13.56
CA SER A 114 11.72 1.20 12.20
C SER A 114 10.41 1.41 11.41
N ASN A 115 9.27 1.47 12.11
CA ASN A 115 7.94 1.63 11.51
C ASN A 115 7.57 3.08 11.14
N THR A 116 8.21 4.09 11.74
CA THR A 116 7.94 5.51 11.43
C THR A 116 8.57 5.99 10.11
N ALA A 117 9.34 5.14 9.42
CA ALA A 117 9.98 5.47 8.16
C ALA A 117 9.08 5.18 6.96
N ASN A 118 8.21 6.14 6.61
CA ASN A 118 7.64 6.26 5.26
C ASN A 118 8.70 6.68 4.21
N ARG A 119 9.97 6.32 4.45
CA ARG A 119 11.16 6.72 3.68
C ARG A 119 11.59 5.55 2.81
N LEU A 120 11.09 5.52 1.59
CA LEU A 120 11.64 4.67 0.54
C LEU A 120 13.10 5.08 0.27
N GLY A 121 14.05 4.16 0.36
CA GLY A 121 15.45 4.36 -0.03
C GLY A 121 16.48 3.94 1.03
N LEU A 122 17.74 4.34 0.80
CA LEU A 122 18.91 3.94 1.61
C LEU A 122 18.83 4.36 3.09
N ASP A 123 18.14 5.46 3.40
CA ASP A 123 17.97 5.95 4.78
C ASP A 123 17.13 4.97 5.63
N GLY A 124 16.09 4.36 5.06
CA GLY A 124 15.25 3.38 5.78
C GLY A 124 15.99 2.06 6.06
N VAL A 125 16.90 1.66 5.15
CA VAL A 125 17.74 0.47 5.31
C VAL A 125 18.82 0.69 6.37
N ASP A 126 19.50 1.85 6.35
CA ASP A 126 20.53 2.22 7.34
C ASP A 126 19.95 2.26 8.77
N GLU A 127 18.78 2.89 8.94
CA GLU A 127 18.15 3.08 10.25
C GLU A 127 17.60 1.76 10.83
N SER A 128 17.03 0.89 9.98
CA SER A 128 16.55 -0.44 10.41
C SER A 128 17.71 -1.35 10.83
N ILE A 129 18.81 -1.33 10.08
CA ILE A 129 20.01 -2.11 10.42
C ILE A 129 20.65 -1.57 11.70
N ARG A 130 20.80 -0.25 11.85
CA ARG A 130 21.32 0.36 13.09
C ARG A 130 20.44 0.05 14.30
N ALA A 131 19.12 0.11 14.18
CA ALA A 131 18.21 -0.20 15.30
C ALA A 131 18.41 -1.61 15.86
N VAL A 132 18.69 -2.60 15.01
CA VAL A 132 18.98 -3.99 15.42
C VAL A 132 20.38 -4.12 16.05
N PHE A 133 21.37 -3.39 15.56
CA PHE A 133 22.76 -3.48 16.06
C PHE A 133 23.05 -2.59 17.26
N ASP A 134 22.34 -1.47 17.44
CA ASP A 134 22.46 -0.61 18.62
C ASP A 134 22.00 -1.32 19.90
N LEU A 135 21.17 -2.37 19.79
CA LEU A 135 20.87 -3.30 20.88
C LEU A 135 22.12 -4.04 21.40
N ASN A 136 23.17 -4.16 20.58
CA ASN A 136 24.42 -4.85 20.90
C ASN A 136 25.46 -3.93 21.59
N GLY A 137 25.27 -2.61 21.51
CA GLY A 137 26.17 -1.60 22.09
C GLY A 137 25.88 -1.26 23.56
N ASP A 138 24.81 -1.81 24.12
CA ASP A 138 24.32 -1.47 25.46
C ASP A 138 24.99 -2.31 26.56
N SER A 139 25.31 -1.70 27.70
CA SER A 139 26.17 -2.29 28.73
C SER A 139 25.60 -3.57 29.34
N GLY A 140 24.27 -3.65 29.50
CA GLY A 140 23.59 -4.82 30.07
C GLY A 140 23.60 -6.07 29.18
N LEU A 141 23.53 -5.90 27.85
CA LEU A 141 23.65 -6.99 26.88
C LEU A 141 25.12 -7.29 26.59
N SER A 142 25.99 -6.27 26.63
CA SER A 142 27.44 -6.43 26.55
C SER A 142 28.04 -7.17 27.75
N ASP A 143 27.48 -7.05 28.96
CA ASP A 143 27.94 -7.78 30.16
C ASP A 143 27.55 -9.27 30.08
N LEU A 144 26.38 -9.57 29.50
CA LEU A 144 25.89 -10.92 29.22
C LEU A 144 26.66 -11.58 28.05
N LEU A 145 26.95 -10.82 26.99
CA LEU A 145 27.78 -11.23 25.86
C LEU A 145 29.28 -11.26 26.20
N ALA A 146 29.76 -10.48 27.17
CA ALA A 146 31.14 -10.54 27.69
C ALA A 146 31.39 -11.85 28.46
N LEU A 147 30.36 -12.37 29.14
CA LEU A 147 30.42 -13.70 29.73
C LEU A 147 30.51 -14.81 28.66
N GLY A 148 29.79 -14.68 27.55
CA GLY A 148 29.79 -15.64 26.43
C GLY A 148 30.99 -15.55 25.47
N SER A 149 31.50 -14.35 25.22
CA SER A 149 32.62 -14.10 24.27
C SER A 149 33.97 -14.59 24.78
N SER A 150 34.11 -14.88 26.09
CA SER A 150 35.30 -15.54 26.65
C SER A 150 35.50 -17.01 26.20
N LEU A 151 34.54 -17.59 25.45
CA LEU A 151 34.52 -19.00 25.07
C LEU A 151 34.54 -19.28 23.55
N LEU A 152 34.66 -18.26 22.69
CA LEU A 152 34.62 -18.43 21.23
C LEU A 152 35.91 -17.98 20.51
N PRO A 153 36.38 -18.68 19.45
CA PRO A 153 37.64 -18.36 18.76
C PRO A 153 37.51 -17.43 17.52
N ILE A 154 36.35 -16.84 17.20
CA ILE A 154 36.17 -16.03 15.98
C ILE A 154 35.58 -14.64 16.31
N ASN A 155 36.22 -13.60 15.76
CA ASN A 155 35.94 -12.18 16.03
C ASN A 155 34.87 -11.61 15.07
N LEU A 156 33.68 -12.23 15.07
CA LEU A 156 32.55 -11.89 14.17
C LEU A 156 32.10 -10.42 14.27
N ALA A 157 32.23 -9.80 15.45
CA ALA A 157 31.93 -8.39 15.66
C ALA A 157 32.82 -7.46 14.83
N THR A 158 34.05 -7.87 14.49
CA THR A 158 34.99 -7.03 13.74
C THR A 158 34.70 -7.05 12.24
N GLU A 159 34.30 -8.19 11.67
CA GLU A 159 33.94 -8.30 10.25
C GLU A 159 32.58 -7.68 9.94
N ALA A 160 31.57 -7.91 10.80
CA ALA A 160 30.27 -7.25 10.67
C ALA A 160 30.40 -5.71 10.81
N GLY A 161 31.17 -5.23 11.79
CA GLY A 161 31.45 -3.80 11.95
C GLY A 161 32.19 -3.18 10.75
N ASN A 162 33.08 -3.95 10.10
CA ASN A 162 33.78 -3.50 8.89
C ASN A 162 32.88 -3.43 7.66
N ILE A 163 31.82 -4.24 7.57
CA ILE A 163 30.85 -4.18 6.47
C ILE A 163 29.86 -3.03 6.68
N LEU A 164 29.36 -2.85 7.91
CA LEU A 164 28.41 -1.79 8.25
C LEU A 164 29.04 -0.39 8.12
N SER A 165 30.26 -0.20 8.63
CA SER A 165 30.99 1.07 8.46
C SER A 165 31.28 1.45 7.01
N ARG A 166 31.27 0.46 6.09
CA ARG A 166 31.38 0.72 4.64
C ARG A 166 30.06 1.21 4.04
N LEU A 167 28.93 0.68 4.49
CA LEU A 167 27.60 1.15 4.06
C LEU A 167 27.34 2.59 4.52
N ASP A 168 27.70 2.91 5.78
CA ASP A 168 27.62 4.27 6.33
C ASP A 168 28.35 5.29 5.44
N GLY A 169 29.55 4.94 4.99
CA GLY A 169 30.36 5.81 4.13
C GLY A 169 29.71 6.10 2.77
N VAL A 170 28.98 5.14 2.19
CA VAL A 170 28.25 5.33 0.93
C VAL A 170 27.04 6.24 1.16
N THR A 171 26.24 5.96 2.18
CA THR A 171 25.03 6.73 2.52
C THR A 171 25.37 8.18 2.82
N VAL A 172 26.40 8.42 3.64
CA VAL A 172 26.91 9.76 3.98
C VAL A 172 27.35 10.53 2.72
N ALA A 173 28.12 9.90 1.83
CA ALA A 173 28.58 10.54 0.60
C ALA A 173 27.42 10.87 -0.35
N LEU A 174 26.47 9.93 -0.52
CA LEU A 174 25.29 10.13 -1.35
C LEU A 174 24.37 11.21 -0.81
N LYS A 175 24.22 11.30 0.51
CA LYS A 175 23.41 12.33 1.17
C LYS A 175 23.97 13.74 0.97
N VAL A 176 25.29 13.92 1.14
CA VAL A 176 25.94 15.21 0.89
C VAL A 176 25.87 15.57 -0.59
N LEU A 177 26.14 14.62 -1.48
CA LEU A 177 26.05 14.82 -2.93
C LEU A 177 24.63 15.18 -3.38
N GLY A 178 23.63 14.45 -2.88
CA GLY A 178 22.21 14.71 -3.12
C GLY A 178 21.77 16.08 -2.63
N SER A 179 22.25 16.48 -1.46
CA SER A 179 21.98 17.81 -0.89
C SER A 179 22.54 18.93 -1.77
N LEU A 180 23.77 18.79 -2.27
CA LEU A 180 24.37 19.74 -3.21
C LEU A 180 23.62 19.78 -4.55
N MET A 181 23.19 18.63 -5.08
CA MET A 181 22.44 18.55 -6.33
C MET A 181 21.04 19.15 -6.22
N SER A 182 20.36 18.89 -5.11
CA SER A 182 19.06 19.46 -4.77
C SER A 182 19.12 20.99 -4.69
N LEU A 183 20.16 21.50 -4.03
CA LEU A 183 20.39 22.94 -3.90
C LEU A 183 20.56 23.59 -5.27
N HIS A 184 21.45 23.05 -6.11
CA HIS A 184 21.64 23.56 -7.47
C HIS A 184 20.34 23.48 -8.30
N ALA A 185 19.63 22.36 -8.26
CA ALA A 185 18.38 22.16 -9.01
C ALA A 185 17.31 23.18 -8.60
N SER A 186 17.23 23.51 -7.32
CA SER A 186 16.26 24.47 -6.79
C SER A 186 16.57 25.90 -7.23
N PHE A 187 17.85 26.29 -7.27
CA PHE A 187 18.25 27.60 -7.80
C PHE A 187 18.08 27.70 -9.32
N GLU A 188 18.44 26.65 -10.07
CA GLU A 188 18.22 26.59 -11.51
C GLU A 188 16.73 26.71 -11.85
N LYS A 189 15.86 25.97 -11.14
CA LYS A 189 14.40 26.06 -11.29
C LYS A 189 13.89 27.47 -11.02
N THR A 190 14.42 28.13 -9.99
CA THR A 190 14.04 29.51 -9.65
C THR A 190 14.45 30.49 -10.75
N ALA A 191 15.63 30.31 -11.36
CA ALA A 191 16.11 31.11 -12.48
C ALA A 191 15.26 30.89 -13.75
N GLU A 192 14.88 29.65 -14.06
CA GLU A 192 13.99 29.31 -15.17
C GLU A 192 12.60 29.92 -15.01
N VAL A 193 12.03 29.84 -13.81
CA VAL A 193 10.72 30.44 -13.52
C VAL A 193 10.79 31.96 -13.62
N SER A 194 11.83 32.58 -13.06
CA SER A 194 12.06 34.03 -13.17
C SER A 194 12.21 34.48 -14.63
N ALA A 195 12.89 33.67 -15.46
CA ALA A 195 13.00 33.92 -16.90
C ALA A 195 11.64 33.83 -17.59
N SER A 196 10.89 32.76 -17.32
CA SER A 196 9.56 32.54 -17.92
C SER A 196 8.59 33.66 -17.57
N ILE A 197 8.60 34.15 -16.33
CA ILE A 197 7.79 35.28 -15.89
C ILE A 197 8.17 36.56 -16.66
N ASN A 198 9.47 36.84 -16.78
CA ASN A 198 9.96 38.01 -17.51
C ASN A 198 9.64 37.95 -19.02
N ASP A 199 9.72 36.76 -19.62
CA ASP A 199 9.46 36.57 -21.05
C ASP A 199 7.95 36.64 -21.39
N LEU A 200 7.07 36.32 -20.45
CA LEU A 200 5.62 36.36 -20.66
C LEU A 200 5.01 37.73 -20.43
N ILE A 201 5.60 38.53 -19.55
CA ILE A 201 5.25 39.94 -19.40
C ILE A 201 6.11 40.72 -20.40
N VAL A 202 5.79 40.58 -21.69
CA VAL A 202 6.52 41.21 -22.80
C VAL A 202 6.34 42.74 -22.71
N PRO A 203 7.32 43.51 -22.19
CA PRO A 203 7.07 44.89 -21.80
C PRO A 203 6.77 45.78 -23.00
N HIS A 204 7.44 45.50 -24.12
CA HIS A 204 7.28 46.26 -25.35
C HIS A 204 5.92 46.04 -26.00
N GLU A 205 5.35 44.82 -25.88
CA GLU A 205 4.06 44.50 -26.47
C GLU A 205 2.95 45.18 -25.67
N ILE A 206 2.96 45.05 -24.34
CA ILE A 206 1.97 45.70 -23.47
C ILE A 206 2.05 47.22 -23.60
N GLU A 207 3.25 47.81 -23.67
CA GLU A 207 3.41 49.25 -23.88
C GLU A 207 2.92 49.68 -25.28
N SER A 208 3.18 48.88 -26.32
CA SER A 208 2.67 49.19 -27.67
C SER A 208 1.14 49.16 -27.73
N GLN A 209 0.51 48.21 -27.04
CA GLN A 209 -0.95 48.10 -26.93
C GLN A 209 -1.53 49.26 -26.11
N ARG A 210 -0.87 49.64 -25.00
CA ARG A 210 -1.21 50.82 -24.22
C ARG A 210 -1.17 52.10 -25.05
N LEU A 211 -0.09 52.32 -25.81
CA LEU A 211 0.07 53.49 -26.67
C LEU A 211 -0.97 53.52 -27.80
N ARG A 212 -1.34 52.35 -28.37
CA ARG A 212 -2.45 52.24 -29.32
C ARG A 212 -3.78 52.67 -28.70
N LEU A 213 -4.09 52.19 -27.51
CA LEU A 213 -5.29 52.57 -26.76
C LEU A 213 -5.35 54.07 -26.46
N ILE A 214 -4.24 54.64 -25.99
CA ILE A 214 -4.15 56.08 -25.72
C ILE A 214 -4.28 56.88 -27.03
N GLY A 215 -3.82 56.34 -28.15
CA GLY A 215 -3.97 56.92 -29.48
C GLY A 215 -5.43 57.25 -29.83
N TRP A 216 -6.39 56.45 -29.38
CA TRP A 216 -7.83 56.69 -29.60
C TRP A 216 -8.35 57.98 -28.95
N LYS A 217 -7.67 58.50 -27.93
CA LYS A 217 -7.98 59.81 -27.34
C LYS A 217 -7.85 60.95 -28.35
N SER A 218 -6.96 60.81 -29.33
CA SER A 218 -6.81 61.79 -30.42
C SER A 218 -7.96 61.73 -31.44
N ASN A 219 -8.72 60.63 -31.47
CA ASN A 219 -9.89 60.44 -32.34
C ASN A 219 -11.18 60.98 -31.69
N SER A 220 -11.15 62.21 -31.20
CA SER A 220 -12.28 62.86 -30.54
C SER A 220 -13.49 63.08 -31.46
N THR A 221 -13.29 62.95 -32.77
CA THR A 221 -14.35 63.10 -33.78
C THR A 221 -15.25 61.89 -33.92
N LEU A 222 -14.85 60.69 -33.46
CA LEU A 222 -15.60 59.45 -33.70
C LEU A 222 -17.03 59.51 -33.14
N ALA A 223 -17.20 59.97 -31.89
CA ALA A 223 -18.52 60.14 -31.29
C ALA A 223 -19.40 61.16 -32.05
N ALA A 224 -18.80 62.23 -32.57
CA ALA A 224 -19.52 63.22 -33.37
C ALA A 224 -19.91 62.67 -34.74
N GLN A 225 -19.07 61.84 -35.36
CA GLN A 225 -19.37 61.14 -36.62
C GLN A 225 -20.51 60.13 -36.45
N ILE A 226 -20.51 59.36 -35.35
CA ILE A 226 -21.60 58.43 -35.01
C ILE A 226 -22.92 59.18 -34.84
N SER A 227 -22.91 60.29 -34.10
CA SER A 227 -24.12 61.10 -33.87
C SER A 227 -24.67 61.75 -35.15
N ALA A 228 -23.82 61.98 -36.16
CA ALA A 228 -24.18 62.59 -37.44
C ALA A 228 -24.43 61.55 -38.56
N ALA A 229 -24.36 60.25 -38.26
CA ALA A 229 -24.53 59.20 -39.24
C ALA A 229 -25.96 59.20 -39.82
N ASN A 230 -26.06 59.06 -41.14
CA ASN A 230 -27.34 58.89 -41.83
C ASN A 230 -27.68 57.40 -41.89
N ALA A 231 -28.90 57.03 -41.48
CA ALA A 231 -29.39 55.65 -41.53
C ALA A 231 -29.40 55.06 -42.96
N ASP A 232 -29.52 55.91 -43.99
CA ASP A 232 -29.54 55.51 -45.39
C ASP A 232 -28.13 55.37 -46.02
N ASP A 233 -27.07 55.83 -45.35
CA ASP A 233 -25.69 55.76 -45.86
C ASP A 233 -24.96 54.54 -45.31
N ARG A 234 -25.19 53.39 -45.95
CA ARG A 234 -24.62 52.09 -45.54
C ARG A 234 -23.09 52.11 -45.49
N ALA A 235 -22.43 52.80 -46.42
CA ALA A 235 -20.96 52.87 -46.46
C ALA A 235 -20.38 53.67 -45.29
N ALA A 236 -21.08 54.72 -44.83
CA ALA A 236 -20.70 55.45 -43.62
C ALA A 236 -20.93 54.59 -42.35
N ILE A 237 -22.05 53.86 -42.29
CA ILE A 237 -22.37 52.94 -41.21
C ILE A 237 -21.28 51.87 -41.06
N ASP A 238 -20.92 51.16 -42.14
CA ASP A 238 -19.93 50.08 -42.09
C ASP A 238 -18.55 50.59 -41.65
N ARG A 239 -18.16 51.79 -42.11
CA ARG A 239 -16.91 52.43 -41.71
C ARG A 239 -16.88 52.75 -40.22
N LEU A 240 -17.97 53.32 -39.69
CA LEU A 240 -18.08 53.69 -38.27
C LEU A 240 -18.14 52.45 -37.38
N THR A 241 -18.87 51.42 -37.80
CA THR A 241 -18.91 50.12 -37.13
C THR A 241 -17.50 49.54 -37.00
N ARG A 242 -16.74 49.51 -38.10
CA ARG A 242 -15.36 48.99 -38.10
C ARG A 242 -14.44 49.79 -37.17
N GLN A 243 -14.53 51.12 -37.18
CA GLN A 243 -13.71 51.96 -36.29
C GLN A 243 -14.04 51.75 -34.80
N VAL A 244 -15.32 51.59 -34.46
CA VAL A 244 -15.72 51.26 -33.08
C VAL A 244 -15.25 49.86 -32.72
N GLN A 245 -15.40 48.88 -33.61
CA GLN A 245 -14.91 47.52 -33.38
C GLN A 245 -13.39 47.45 -33.21
N GLU A 246 -12.62 48.22 -34.00
CA GLU A 246 -11.16 48.33 -33.82
C GLU A 246 -10.80 48.89 -32.43
N PHE A 247 -11.49 49.94 -31.99
CA PHE A 247 -11.31 50.49 -30.65
C PHE A 247 -11.65 49.48 -29.54
N LEU A 248 -12.77 48.77 -29.65
CA LEU A 248 -13.16 47.74 -28.68
C LEU A 248 -12.21 46.55 -28.70
N ASN A 249 -11.73 46.14 -29.88
CA ASN A 249 -10.74 45.09 -30.03
C ASN A 249 -9.42 45.47 -29.38
N ASP A 250 -8.94 46.71 -29.53
CA ASP A 250 -7.74 47.19 -28.85
C ASP A 250 -7.88 47.14 -27.31
N ILE A 251 -9.09 47.40 -26.77
CA ILE A 251 -9.37 47.25 -25.33
C ILE A 251 -9.27 45.78 -24.91
N ASN A 252 -9.91 44.89 -25.67
CA ASN A 252 -9.93 43.45 -25.38
C ASN A 252 -8.54 42.81 -25.51
N VAL A 253 -7.76 43.17 -26.52
CA VAL A 253 -6.39 42.68 -26.74
C VAL A 253 -5.48 43.11 -25.59
N PHE A 254 -5.59 44.36 -25.14
CA PHE A 254 -4.83 44.86 -24.00
C PHE A 254 -5.22 44.14 -22.70
N ALA A 255 -6.52 44.04 -22.40
CA ALA A 255 -7.01 43.34 -21.22
C ALA A 255 -6.60 41.85 -21.23
N GLY A 256 -6.74 41.18 -22.37
CA GLY A 256 -6.34 39.77 -22.54
C GLY A 256 -4.83 39.55 -22.35
N SER A 257 -4.00 40.45 -22.88
CA SER A 257 -2.54 40.38 -22.72
C SER A 257 -2.13 40.56 -21.26
N LEU A 258 -2.75 41.52 -20.55
CA LEU A 258 -2.54 41.72 -19.12
C LEU A 258 -3.00 40.51 -18.30
N GLN A 259 -4.20 39.99 -18.56
CA GLN A 259 -4.75 38.84 -17.84
C GLN A 259 -3.87 37.59 -18.03
N LYS A 260 -3.40 37.33 -19.25
CA LYS A 260 -2.52 36.19 -19.55
C LYS A 260 -1.17 36.34 -18.87
N GLY A 261 -0.54 37.51 -18.97
CA GLY A 261 0.77 37.77 -18.35
C GLY A 261 0.74 37.70 -16.83
N LEU A 262 -0.25 38.35 -16.20
CA LEU A 262 -0.40 38.34 -14.74
C LEU A 262 -0.87 36.98 -14.21
N GLY A 263 -1.81 36.32 -14.90
CA GLY A 263 -2.32 35.02 -14.49
C GLY A 263 -1.27 33.91 -14.57
N PHE A 264 -0.50 33.85 -15.66
CA PHE A 264 0.61 32.91 -15.75
C PHE A 264 1.71 33.27 -14.75
N GLY A 265 2.06 34.54 -14.62
CA GLY A 265 3.06 35.00 -13.67
C GLY A 265 2.71 34.58 -12.24
N ASP A 266 1.44 34.70 -11.85
CA ASP A 266 0.95 34.30 -10.54
C ASP A 266 1.11 32.80 -10.30
N ALA A 267 0.69 31.98 -11.28
CA ALA A 267 0.83 30.54 -11.23
C ALA A 267 2.30 30.10 -11.19
N ALA A 268 3.16 30.76 -11.97
CA ALA A 268 4.59 30.48 -12.03
C ALA A 268 5.27 30.82 -10.69
N LEU A 269 4.98 31.98 -10.08
CA LEU A 269 5.49 32.35 -8.76
C LEU A 269 5.02 31.39 -7.67
N SER A 270 3.76 30.95 -7.72
CA SER A 270 3.25 29.94 -6.80
C SER A 270 3.91 28.58 -6.99
N THR A 271 4.22 28.18 -8.23
CA THR A 271 4.89 26.91 -8.55
C THR A 271 6.39 26.93 -8.22
N ALA A 272 7.04 28.11 -8.27
CA ALA A 272 8.43 28.26 -7.87
C ALA A 272 8.66 27.85 -6.40
N GLY A 273 7.62 27.88 -5.57
CA GLY A 273 7.67 27.34 -4.21
C GLY A 273 8.78 27.96 -3.37
N LEU A 274 8.85 29.29 -3.30
CA LEU A 274 9.97 29.97 -2.63
C LEU A 274 10.07 29.66 -1.13
N ASP A 275 8.93 29.40 -0.49
CA ASP A 275 8.91 28.90 0.89
C ASP A 275 9.56 27.50 0.96
N ALA A 276 9.34 26.66 -0.06
CA ALA A 276 10.01 25.36 -0.19
C ALA A 276 11.50 25.53 -0.54
N LEU A 277 11.89 26.56 -1.30
CA LEU A 277 13.31 26.89 -1.55
C LEU A 277 14.02 27.27 -0.25
N GLU A 278 13.43 28.14 0.59
CA GLU A 278 13.99 28.53 1.89
C GLU A 278 14.13 27.30 2.82
N GLN A 279 13.10 26.45 2.90
CA GLN A 279 13.15 25.19 3.65
C GLN A 279 14.19 24.20 3.11
N THR A 280 14.32 24.11 1.77
CA THR A 280 15.32 23.24 1.13
C THR A 280 16.72 23.74 1.46
N ILE A 281 16.95 25.05 1.44
CA ILE A 281 18.23 25.65 1.77
C ILE A 281 18.58 25.42 3.25
N ASP A 282 17.62 25.61 4.16
CA ASP A 282 17.83 25.35 5.58
C ASP A 282 18.13 23.87 5.84
N SER A 283 17.37 22.96 5.21
CA SER A 283 17.57 21.51 5.34
C SER A 283 18.91 21.06 4.77
N VAL A 284 19.26 21.54 3.57
CA VAL A 284 20.54 21.26 2.92
C VAL A 284 21.67 21.86 3.74
N SER A 285 21.57 23.10 4.19
CA SER A 285 22.61 23.75 4.99
C SER A 285 22.86 22.99 6.30
N ASN A 286 21.79 22.61 7.00
CA ASN A 286 21.90 21.77 8.20
C ASN A 286 22.52 20.40 7.89
N THR A 287 22.17 19.79 6.76
CA THR A 287 22.77 18.51 6.34
C THR A 287 24.25 18.66 6.03
N LEU A 288 24.64 19.67 5.26
CA LEU A 288 26.04 19.93 4.89
C LEU A 288 26.91 20.30 6.10
N LEU A 289 26.35 21.02 7.09
CA LEU A 289 27.08 21.44 8.29
C LEU A 289 27.22 20.32 9.32
N ASN A 290 26.23 19.43 9.44
CA ASN A 290 26.20 18.41 10.50
C ASN A 290 26.65 17.01 10.03
N THR A 291 26.79 16.78 8.72
CA THR A 291 27.21 15.47 8.21
C THR A 291 28.74 15.34 8.23
N SER A 292 29.28 14.49 9.12
CA SER A 292 30.70 14.11 9.05
C SER A 292 30.94 13.22 7.84
N LEU A 293 31.96 13.55 7.04
CA LEU A 293 32.43 12.72 5.92
C LEU A 293 33.53 11.72 6.32
N ASP A 294 33.85 11.60 7.62
CA ASP A 294 34.82 10.61 8.10
C ASP A 294 34.46 9.17 7.69
N PRO A 295 33.17 8.73 7.74
CA PRO A 295 32.79 7.41 7.22
C PRO A 295 33.05 7.25 5.73
N ALA A 296 32.80 8.28 4.92
CA ALA A 296 33.06 8.25 3.48
C ALA A 296 34.57 8.12 3.18
N ARG A 297 35.41 8.78 3.99
CA ARG A 297 36.87 8.66 3.92
C ARG A 297 37.37 7.29 4.40
N ALA A 298 36.77 6.74 5.45
CA ALA A 298 37.08 5.41 5.95
C ALA A 298 36.74 4.35 4.88
N LEU A 299 35.57 4.47 4.25
CA LEU A 299 35.16 3.64 3.12
C LEU A 299 36.14 3.74 1.96
N SER A 300 36.50 4.94 1.52
CA SER A 300 37.39 5.13 0.37
C SER A 300 38.79 4.54 0.64
N THR A 301 39.26 4.63 1.88
CA THR A 301 40.51 4.03 2.35
C THR A 301 40.41 2.51 2.38
N ALA A 302 39.33 1.95 2.96
CA ALA A 302 39.09 0.52 3.01
C ALA A 302 38.94 -0.09 1.62
N LEU A 303 38.25 0.60 0.70
CA LEU A 303 38.09 0.18 -0.69
C LEU A 303 39.43 0.23 -1.43
N ARG A 304 40.25 1.28 -1.23
CA ARG A 304 41.62 1.35 -1.77
C ARG A 304 42.46 0.18 -1.28
N ASP A 305 42.42 -0.11 0.02
CA ASP A 305 43.22 -1.15 0.65
C ASP A 305 42.77 -2.54 0.17
N TRP A 306 41.47 -2.78 0.12
CA TRP A 306 40.88 -4.00 -0.43
C TRP A 306 41.23 -4.19 -1.91
N LEU A 307 41.04 -3.16 -2.75
CA LEU A 307 41.44 -3.19 -4.16
C LEU A 307 42.95 -3.39 -4.29
N THR A 308 43.75 -2.87 -3.37
CA THR A 308 45.21 -3.05 -3.40
C THR A 308 45.65 -4.44 -2.99
N GLU A 309 44.95 -5.08 -2.06
CA GLU A 309 45.20 -6.44 -1.62
C GLU A 309 44.75 -7.47 -2.67
N LYS A 310 43.55 -7.28 -3.23
CA LYS A 310 42.94 -8.25 -4.16
C LYS A 310 43.38 -8.09 -5.60
N LEU A 311 43.75 -6.88 -6.04
CA LEU A 311 44.34 -6.67 -7.36
C LEU A 311 45.84 -6.97 -7.28
N PRO A 312 46.34 -8.05 -7.91
CA PRO A 312 47.76 -8.38 -7.86
C PRO A 312 48.59 -7.22 -8.40
N ALA A 313 49.72 -6.93 -7.72
CA ALA A 313 50.63 -5.85 -8.10
C ALA A 313 51.19 -6.00 -9.53
N ASP A 314 51.20 -7.24 -10.03
CA ASP A 314 51.47 -7.58 -11.41
C ASP A 314 50.37 -8.53 -11.88
N PHE A 315 49.51 -8.05 -12.78
CA PHE A 315 48.44 -8.85 -13.37
C PHE A 315 48.96 -9.95 -14.31
N GLY A 316 50.27 -10.05 -14.54
CA GLY A 316 50.88 -11.02 -15.43
C GLY A 316 50.56 -10.72 -16.90
N THR A 317 50.86 -11.69 -17.78
CA THR A 317 50.49 -11.57 -19.19
C THR A 317 48.96 -11.57 -19.36
N PRO A 318 48.40 -10.76 -20.29
CA PRO A 318 46.96 -10.57 -20.41
C PRO A 318 46.22 -11.90 -20.55
N ALA A 319 45.13 -12.04 -19.79
CA ALA A 319 44.21 -13.17 -19.89
C ALA A 319 43.52 -13.05 -21.25
N VAL A 320 43.38 -14.17 -21.96
CA VAL A 320 43.22 -14.17 -23.41
C VAL A 320 41.79 -13.78 -23.88
N SER A 321 40.79 -13.63 -23.00
CA SER A 321 39.47 -13.11 -23.39
C SER A 321 38.62 -12.59 -22.21
N LEU A 322 37.60 -11.80 -22.52
CA LEU A 322 36.60 -11.27 -21.59
C LEU A 322 35.81 -12.37 -20.88
N ASP A 323 35.57 -13.49 -21.58
CA ASP A 323 34.91 -14.68 -21.05
C ASP A 323 35.65 -15.25 -19.84
N GLY A 324 36.99 -15.17 -19.84
CA GLY A 324 37.81 -15.63 -18.72
C GLY A 324 37.57 -14.85 -17.43
N VAL A 325 37.21 -13.56 -17.53
CA VAL A 325 36.91 -12.73 -16.36
C VAL A 325 35.48 -12.97 -15.85
N VAL A 326 34.52 -13.18 -16.75
CA VAL A 326 33.16 -13.60 -16.35
C VAL A 326 33.22 -14.94 -15.60
N LEU A 327 34.06 -15.87 -16.05
CA LEU A 327 34.25 -17.17 -15.40
C LEU A 327 34.94 -17.06 -14.03
N GLU A 328 35.85 -16.08 -13.86
CA GLU A 328 36.47 -15.78 -12.56
C GLU A 328 35.48 -15.10 -11.59
N MET A 329 34.61 -14.22 -12.09
CA MET A 329 33.51 -13.64 -11.31
C MET A 329 32.48 -14.69 -10.89
N GLN A 330 32.14 -15.63 -11.78
CA GLN A 330 31.30 -16.78 -11.47
C GLN A 330 31.90 -17.62 -10.35
N GLY A 331 33.18 -17.98 -10.44
CA GLY A 331 33.85 -18.73 -9.38
C GLY A 331 33.87 -17.99 -8.04
N LEU A 332 34.02 -16.66 -8.04
CA LEU A 332 33.97 -15.86 -6.81
C LEU A 332 32.56 -15.78 -6.22
N ALA A 333 31.52 -15.72 -7.05
CA ALA A 333 30.14 -15.77 -6.61
C ALA A 333 29.77 -17.15 -6.03
N GLU A 334 30.19 -18.24 -6.68
CA GLU A 334 30.04 -19.63 -6.17
C GLU A 334 30.75 -19.81 -4.82
N ASP A 335 31.97 -19.29 -4.67
CA ASP A 335 32.71 -19.32 -3.40
C ASP A 335 32.01 -18.52 -2.29
N LEU A 336 31.40 -17.37 -2.63
CA LEU A 336 30.63 -16.56 -1.69
C LEU A 336 29.32 -17.24 -1.28
N GLU A 337 28.59 -17.81 -2.24
CA GLU A 337 27.38 -18.58 -1.99
C GLU A 337 27.68 -19.76 -1.05
N ALA A 338 28.76 -20.50 -1.32
CA ALA A 338 29.23 -21.59 -0.47
C ALA A 338 29.57 -21.11 0.96
N GLN A 339 30.17 -19.93 1.10
CA GLN A 339 30.47 -19.34 2.41
C GLN A 339 29.21 -18.92 3.18
N VAL A 340 28.23 -18.33 2.50
CA VAL A 340 26.94 -17.95 3.09
C VAL A 340 26.16 -19.18 3.53
N ASN A 341 26.08 -20.21 2.69
CA ASN A 341 25.42 -21.47 3.00
C ASN A 341 26.12 -22.23 4.15
N ALA A 342 27.43 -22.08 4.30
CA ALA A 342 28.22 -22.68 5.37
C ALA A 342 28.11 -21.96 6.73
N LEU A 343 27.40 -20.82 6.82
CA LEU A 343 27.19 -20.14 8.10
C LEU A 343 26.40 -21.05 9.06
N PRO A 344 26.96 -21.42 10.23
CA PRO A 344 26.27 -22.31 11.16
C PRO A 344 25.24 -21.53 11.98
N VAL A 345 23.97 -21.54 11.55
CA VAL A 345 22.85 -20.85 12.22
C VAL A 345 22.73 -21.30 13.67
N GLU A 346 22.95 -22.59 13.97
CA GLU A 346 22.85 -23.12 15.34
C GLU A 346 23.85 -22.45 16.29
N SER A 347 25.04 -22.08 15.80
CA SER A 347 26.06 -21.42 16.62
C SER A 347 25.71 -19.97 16.94
N MET A 348 24.92 -19.31 16.08
CA MET A 348 24.48 -17.93 16.26
C MET A 348 23.33 -17.83 17.28
N ILE A 349 22.45 -18.84 17.33
CA ILE A 349 21.28 -18.84 18.23
C ILE A 349 21.53 -19.52 19.58
N ALA A 350 22.59 -20.33 19.71
CA ALA A 350 22.92 -21.04 20.94
C ALA A 350 22.92 -20.17 22.23
N PRO A 351 23.39 -18.89 22.21
CA PRO A 351 23.30 -18.02 23.38
C PRO A 351 21.85 -17.77 23.83
N VAL A 352 20.93 -17.59 22.88
CA VAL A 352 19.51 -17.34 23.14
C VAL A 352 18.83 -18.61 23.63
N THR A 353 19.09 -19.75 22.99
CA THR A 353 18.58 -21.06 23.44
C THR A 353 19.05 -21.41 24.86
N ASN A 354 20.30 -21.08 25.20
CA ASN A 354 20.84 -21.28 26.56
C ASN A 354 20.19 -20.34 27.59
N ALA A 355 19.96 -19.07 27.24
CA ALA A 355 19.27 -18.12 28.12
C ALA A 355 17.82 -18.54 28.39
N VAL A 356 17.11 -18.97 27.35
CA VAL A 356 15.77 -19.56 27.44
C VAL A 356 15.75 -20.80 28.33
N GLY A 357 16.71 -21.71 28.14
CA GLY A 357 16.84 -22.93 28.94
C GLY A 357 17.08 -22.67 30.44
N GLN A 358 17.74 -21.57 30.79
CA GLN A 358 17.93 -21.17 32.19
C GLN A 358 16.61 -20.74 32.84
N VAL A 359 15.77 -20.00 32.12
CA VAL A 359 14.44 -19.55 32.62
C VAL A 359 13.52 -20.75 32.83
N THR A 360 13.45 -21.69 31.89
CA THR A 360 12.59 -22.88 32.01
C THR A 360 13.05 -23.84 33.12
N THR A 361 14.36 -23.95 33.38
CA THR A 361 14.90 -24.78 34.48
C THR A 361 14.41 -24.28 35.85
N VAL A 362 14.41 -22.97 36.06
CA VAL A 362 13.96 -22.36 37.33
C VAL A 362 12.47 -22.61 37.58
N VAL A 363 11.63 -22.57 36.55
CA VAL A 363 10.20 -22.89 36.68
C VAL A 363 9.98 -24.39 36.93
N SER A 364 10.81 -25.26 36.37
CA SER A 364 10.79 -26.70 36.68
C SER A 364 11.17 -26.99 38.14
N ASP A 365 12.11 -26.24 38.71
CA ASP A 365 12.51 -26.40 40.13
C ASP A 365 11.39 -25.99 41.10
N LEU A 366 10.58 -24.99 40.73
CA LEU A 366 9.37 -24.59 41.47
C LEU A 366 8.33 -25.72 41.49
N ASN A 367 8.12 -26.38 40.35
CA ASN A 367 7.16 -27.49 40.25
C ASN A 367 7.63 -28.70 41.08
N ASN A 368 8.94 -28.99 41.07
CA ASN A 368 9.54 -30.00 41.94
C ASN A 368 9.36 -29.68 43.44
N ALA A 369 9.47 -28.41 43.84
CA ALA A 369 9.26 -27.98 45.22
C ALA A 369 7.81 -28.15 45.69
N LEU A 370 6.82 -27.89 44.81
CA LEU A 370 5.40 -28.12 45.08
C LEU A 370 5.08 -29.62 45.20
N ALA A 371 5.69 -30.47 44.37
CA ALA A 371 5.54 -31.93 44.46
C ALA A 371 6.09 -32.48 45.79
N VAL A 372 7.22 -31.95 46.27
CA VAL A 372 7.80 -32.32 47.58
C VAL A 372 6.91 -31.90 48.75
N ALA A 373 6.31 -30.69 48.70
CA ALA A 373 5.37 -30.22 49.72
C ALA A 373 4.12 -31.11 49.80
N THR A 374 3.59 -31.52 48.64
CA THR A 374 2.43 -32.43 48.53
C THR A 374 2.74 -33.81 49.14
N GLY A 375 3.94 -34.34 48.88
CA GLY A 375 4.40 -35.60 49.48
C GLY A 375 4.54 -35.58 51.01
N ALA A 376 4.94 -34.43 51.59
CA ALA A 376 5.05 -34.26 53.03
C ALA A 376 3.67 -34.26 53.73
N ILE A 377 2.67 -33.64 53.10
CA ILE A 377 1.28 -33.64 53.58
C ILE A 377 0.71 -35.06 53.57
N ARG A 378 0.91 -35.82 52.49
CA ARG A 378 0.45 -37.21 52.35
C ARG A 378 1.00 -38.14 53.44
N SER A 379 2.27 -37.96 53.80
CA SER A 379 2.94 -38.73 54.86
C SER A 379 2.36 -38.48 56.27
N ALA A 380 1.83 -37.29 56.54
CA ALA A 380 1.18 -36.96 57.80
C ALA A 380 -0.18 -37.67 57.97
N PHE A 381 -0.93 -37.86 56.88
CA PHE A 381 -2.22 -38.56 56.90
C PHE A 381 -2.09 -40.09 56.96
N GLU A 382 -1.04 -40.68 56.38
CA GLU A 382 -0.79 -42.13 56.45
C GLU A 382 -0.59 -42.62 57.90
N GLN A 383 -0.09 -41.76 58.80
CA GLN A 383 0.05 -42.06 60.22
C GLN A 383 -1.30 -42.16 60.96
N VAL A 384 -2.33 -41.43 60.49
CA VAL A 384 -3.70 -41.54 61.02
C VAL A 384 -4.33 -42.86 60.58
N ARG A 385 -4.06 -43.28 59.33
CA ARG A 385 -4.53 -44.54 58.74
C ARG A 385 -4.02 -45.79 59.48
N GLN A 386 -2.73 -45.83 59.81
CA GLN A 386 -2.13 -46.93 60.57
C GLN A 386 -2.74 -47.16 61.95
N LEU A 387 -3.41 -46.15 62.52
CA LEU A 387 -4.12 -46.26 63.80
C LEU A 387 -5.51 -46.92 63.66
N ILE A 388 -6.12 -46.81 62.48
CA ILE A 388 -7.44 -47.38 62.15
C ILE A 388 -7.33 -48.86 61.76
N ASP A 389 -6.25 -49.25 61.07
CA ASP A 389 -5.98 -50.63 60.61
C ASP A 389 -5.81 -51.68 61.73
N GLY A 390 -5.77 -51.26 63.00
CA GLY A 390 -5.64 -52.15 64.16
C GLY A 390 -6.90 -52.95 64.54
N LEU A 391 -8.06 -52.72 63.91
CA LEU A 391 -9.35 -53.36 64.23
C LEU A 391 -9.70 -54.49 63.22
N ASN A 392 -9.62 -55.77 63.62
CA ASN A 392 -9.81 -56.91 62.69
C ASN A 392 -11.28 -57.34 62.51
N LEU A 393 -11.90 -56.92 61.40
CA LEU A 393 -13.27 -57.28 60.97
C LEU A 393 -13.32 -58.24 59.76
N ALA A 394 -12.18 -58.74 59.27
CA ALA A 394 -12.06 -59.47 58.01
C ALA A 394 -12.72 -60.86 57.97
N GLY A 395 -12.93 -61.50 59.13
CA GLY A 395 -13.46 -62.88 59.21
C GLY A 395 -14.93 -63.06 58.78
N ILE A 396 -15.69 -61.97 58.63
CA ILE A 396 -17.13 -62.01 58.31
C ILE A 396 -17.38 -61.83 56.79
N ALA A 397 -16.55 -61.04 56.09
CA ALA A 397 -16.72 -60.74 54.67
C ALA A 397 -16.34 -61.92 53.73
N GLU A 398 -15.35 -62.72 54.11
CA GLU A 398 -14.78 -63.80 53.27
C GLU A 398 -15.79 -64.92 52.97
N THR A 399 -16.75 -65.17 53.86
CA THR A 399 -17.78 -66.22 53.68
C THR A 399 -18.85 -65.83 52.66
N ILE A 400 -19.08 -64.53 52.48
CA ILE A 400 -20.16 -64.03 51.62
C ILE A 400 -19.67 -63.86 50.17
N SER A 401 -18.44 -63.42 49.98
CA SER A 401 -17.81 -63.24 48.66
C SER A 401 -17.58 -64.56 47.89
N ALA A 402 -17.45 -65.70 48.58
CA ALA A 402 -17.25 -67.02 47.95
C ALA A 402 -18.46 -67.55 47.15
N THR A 403 -19.68 -67.05 47.42
CA THR A 403 -20.92 -67.59 46.84
C THR A 403 -21.36 -66.87 45.55
N LEU A 404 -20.88 -65.64 45.29
CA LEU A 404 -21.33 -64.79 44.17
C LEU A 404 -20.42 -64.79 42.92
N ARG A 405 -19.22 -65.38 43.02
CA ARG A 405 -18.17 -65.36 41.98
C ARG A 405 -18.55 -65.91 40.58
N PRO A 406 -19.37 -66.97 40.41
CA PRO A 406 -19.71 -67.50 39.08
C PRO A 406 -20.64 -66.57 38.26
N VAL A 407 -21.36 -65.65 38.92
CA VAL A 407 -22.28 -64.72 38.25
C VAL A 407 -21.49 -63.57 37.60
N VAL A 408 -20.45 -63.08 38.28
CA VAL A 408 -19.57 -62.01 37.77
C VAL A 408 -18.82 -62.46 36.49
N GLN A 409 -18.32 -63.69 36.44
CA GLN A 409 -17.58 -64.21 35.27
C GLN A 409 -18.38 -64.29 33.98
N ALA A 410 -19.71 -64.49 34.04
CA ALA A 410 -20.55 -64.55 32.85
C ALA A 410 -20.79 -63.16 32.24
N ILE A 411 -20.58 -62.11 33.02
CA ILE A 411 -20.89 -60.72 32.66
C ILE A 411 -19.66 -60.06 32.03
N ASP A 412 -18.46 -60.31 32.55
CA ASP A 412 -17.20 -59.84 31.96
C ASP A 412 -17.04 -60.29 30.49
N GLN A 413 -17.56 -61.48 30.15
CA GLN A 413 -17.54 -62.00 28.77
C GLN A 413 -18.50 -61.25 27.84
N LEU A 414 -19.59 -60.68 28.37
CA LEU A 414 -20.56 -59.93 27.60
C LEU A 414 -20.05 -58.50 27.32
N GLU A 415 -19.43 -57.84 28.31
CA GLU A 415 -18.82 -56.52 28.15
C GLU A 415 -17.68 -56.53 27.12
N SER A 416 -16.82 -57.55 27.17
CA SER A 416 -15.71 -57.69 26.21
C SER A 416 -16.18 -57.86 24.76
N PHE A 417 -17.32 -58.52 24.53
CA PHE A 417 -17.89 -58.68 23.19
C PHE A 417 -18.43 -57.37 22.63
N ILE A 418 -19.11 -56.56 23.46
CA ILE A 418 -19.72 -55.30 23.02
C ILE A 418 -18.65 -54.22 22.81
N ALA A 419 -17.61 -54.16 23.65
CA ALA A 419 -16.49 -53.23 23.46
C ALA A 419 -15.81 -53.41 22.08
N GLY A 420 -15.64 -54.66 21.62
CA GLY A 420 -15.06 -54.94 20.29
C GLY A 420 -15.91 -54.44 19.11
N ILE A 421 -17.24 -54.40 19.27
CA ILE A 421 -18.14 -53.85 18.24
C ILE A 421 -18.06 -52.31 18.22
N SER A 422 -17.98 -51.63 19.38
CA SER A 422 -17.85 -50.16 19.47
C SER A 422 -16.60 -49.66 18.76
N THR A 423 -15.44 -50.27 19.04
CA THR A 423 -14.16 -49.87 18.43
C THR A 423 -14.18 -49.99 16.90
N THR A 424 -14.79 -51.06 16.36
CA THR A 424 -14.86 -51.26 14.91
C THR A 424 -15.73 -50.18 14.23
N ILE A 425 -16.79 -49.71 14.90
CA ILE A 425 -17.67 -48.66 14.37
C ILE A 425 -16.99 -47.28 14.49
N GLU A 426 -16.30 -47.00 15.60
CA GLU A 426 -15.51 -45.78 15.80
C GLU A 426 -14.43 -45.61 14.72
N GLU A 427 -13.68 -46.68 14.40
CA GLU A 427 -12.67 -46.66 13.33
C GLU A 427 -13.28 -46.38 11.94
N ALA A 428 -14.43 -46.99 11.64
CA ALA A 428 -15.12 -46.78 10.35
C ALA A 428 -15.67 -45.34 10.22
N MET A 429 -16.20 -44.77 11.30
CA MET A 429 -16.69 -43.38 11.33
C MET A 429 -15.56 -42.36 11.25
N GLY A 430 -14.42 -42.62 11.91
CA GLY A 430 -13.23 -41.77 11.80
C GLY A 430 -12.72 -41.68 10.36
N LEU A 431 -12.70 -42.80 9.62
CA LEU A 431 -12.36 -42.81 8.20
C LEU A 431 -13.35 -42.00 7.34
N ALA A 432 -14.64 -42.02 7.67
CA ALA A 432 -15.66 -41.24 6.98
C ALA A 432 -15.49 -39.73 7.20
N VAL A 433 -15.19 -39.30 8.43
CA VAL A 433 -14.90 -37.89 8.76
C VAL A 433 -13.64 -37.41 8.04
N THR A 434 -12.56 -38.20 8.04
CA THR A 434 -11.35 -37.88 7.28
C THR A 434 -11.61 -37.76 5.79
N ALA A 435 -12.45 -38.63 5.21
CA ALA A 435 -12.81 -38.54 3.80
C ALA A 435 -13.56 -37.24 3.46
N VAL A 436 -14.47 -36.78 4.32
CA VAL A 436 -15.18 -35.51 4.14
C VAL A 436 -14.24 -34.31 4.25
N ARG A 437 -13.29 -34.30 5.20
CA ARG A 437 -12.27 -33.24 5.29
C ARG A 437 -11.37 -33.19 4.05
N ASN A 438 -10.96 -34.34 3.52
CA ASN A 438 -10.18 -34.37 2.28
C ASN A 438 -10.97 -33.86 1.06
N VAL A 439 -12.30 -34.09 1.03
CA VAL A 439 -13.18 -33.53 0.00
C VAL A 439 -13.30 -32.01 0.15
N LYS A 440 -13.41 -31.49 1.39
CA LYS A 440 -13.36 -30.04 1.67
C LYS A 440 -12.10 -29.40 1.12
N GLU A 441 -10.93 -29.92 1.50
CA GLU A 441 -9.63 -29.38 1.06
C GLU A 441 -9.49 -29.44 -0.48
N GLY A 442 -9.99 -30.51 -1.11
CA GLY A 442 -10.00 -30.63 -2.57
C GLY A 442 -10.91 -29.61 -3.26
N ILE A 443 -12.08 -29.32 -2.68
CA ILE A 443 -13.00 -28.28 -3.19
C ILE A 443 -12.40 -26.89 -3.00
N GLU A 444 -11.81 -26.59 -1.84
CA GLU A 444 -11.13 -25.32 -1.56
C GLU A 444 -9.94 -25.09 -2.51
N SER A 445 -9.15 -26.14 -2.78
CA SER A 445 -8.05 -26.07 -3.75
C SER A 445 -8.56 -25.83 -5.18
N GLY A 446 -9.59 -26.56 -5.61
CA GLY A 446 -10.19 -26.37 -6.94
C GLY A 446 -10.85 -25.00 -7.11
N ALA A 447 -11.47 -24.48 -6.04
CA ALA A 447 -12.00 -23.13 -5.97
C ALA A 447 -10.90 -22.07 -6.19
N GLY A 448 -9.74 -22.26 -5.55
CA GLY A 448 -8.57 -21.41 -5.74
C GLY A 448 -8.10 -21.38 -7.20
N GLU A 449 -7.99 -22.54 -7.85
CA GLU A 449 -7.58 -22.61 -9.27
C GLU A 449 -8.56 -21.88 -10.21
N VAL A 450 -9.88 -22.00 -9.96
CA VAL A 450 -10.89 -21.29 -10.76
C VAL A 450 -10.84 -19.79 -10.47
N ALA A 451 -10.70 -19.38 -9.21
CA ALA A 451 -10.53 -17.98 -8.83
C ALA A 451 -9.28 -17.37 -9.49
N ASP A 452 -8.16 -18.09 -9.54
CA ASP A 452 -6.92 -17.65 -10.20
C ASP A 452 -7.10 -17.50 -11.73
N ALA A 453 -7.79 -18.44 -12.37
CA ALA A 453 -8.09 -18.35 -13.80
C ALA A 453 -8.96 -17.12 -14.12
N PHE A 454 -9.93 -16.79 -13.25
CA PHE A 454 -10.75 -15.60 -13.40
C PHE A 454 -10.00 -14.31 -13.05
N ALA A 455 -9.11 -14.32 -12.06
CA ALA A 455 -8.22 -13.20 -11.77
C ALA A 455 -7.28 -12.90 -12.96
N GLN A 456 -6.87 -13.92 -13.72
CA GLN A 456 -6.14 -13.71 -14.98
C GLN A 456 -7.01 -13.07 -16.06
N VAL A 457 -8.27 -13.47 -16.19
CA VAL A 457 -9.24 -12.84 -17.11
C VAL A 457 -9.52 -11.40 -16.69
N GLU A 458 -9.67 -11.13 -15.39
CA GLU A 458 -9.77 -9.79 -14.82
C GLU A 458 -8.53 -8.96 -15.15
N ALA A 459 -7.33 -9.50 -14.91
CA ALA A 459 -6.08 -8.81 -15.22
C ALA A 459 -5.98 -8.44 -16.71
N VAL A 460 -6.45 -9.32 -17.61
CA VAL A 460 -6.54 -9.04 -19.05
C VAL A 460 -7.57 -7.94 -19.34
N LEU A 461 -8.75 -7.97 -18.71
CA LEU A 461 -9.81 -6.97 -18.89
C LEU A 461 -9.44 -5.60 -18.32
N VAL A 462 -8.76 -5.57 -17.17
CA VAL A 462 -8.20 -4.36 -16.57
C VAL A 462 -7.05 -3.83 -17.44
N ALA A 463 -6.20 -4.70 -17.97
CA ALA A 463 -5.11 -4.31 -18.89
C ALA A 463 -5.62 -3.77 -20.23
N LEU A 464 -6.83 -4.14 -20.66
CA LEU A 464 -7.47 -3.56 -21.84
C LEU A 464 -7.90 -2.09 -21.63
N ASP A 465 -7.94 -1.61 -20.37
CA ASP A 465 -8.23 -0.22 -19.99
C ASP A 465 -9.40 0.35 -20.81
N MET A 466 -10.55 -0.31 -20.70
CA MET A 466 -11.78 0.03 -21.43
C MET A 466 -12.16 1.51 -21.22
N GLU A 467 -11.86 2.08 -20.06
CA GLU A 467 -12.11 3.50 -19.78
C GLU A 467 -11.18 4.41 -20.61
N SER A 468 -9.90 4.08 -20.71
CA SER A 468 -8.96 4.79 -21.60
C SER A 468 -9.29 4.60 -23.07
N LEU A 469 -9.76 3.42 -23.49
CA LEU A 469 -10.28 3.22 -24.85
C LEU A 469 -11.50 4.11 -25.13
N ILE A 470 -12.44 4.21 -24.19
CA ILE A 470 -13.62 5.09 -24.31
C ILE A 470 -13.19 6.56 -24.37
N LYS A 471 -12.30 7.02 -23.48
CA LYS A 471 -11.76 8.38 -23.49
C LYS A 471 -10.96 8.67 -24.76
N GLY A 472 -10.20 7.70 -25.25
CA GLY A 472 -9.45 7.77 -26.50
C GLY A 472 -10.38 7.93 -27.70
N MET A 473 -11.47 7.15 -27.74
CA MET A 473 -12.51 7.27 -28.75
C MET A 473 -13.21 8.64 -28.68
N GLN A 474 -13.63 9.10 -27.50
CA GLN A 474 -14.23 10.43 -27.31
C GLN A 474 -13.29 11.56 -27.75
N THR A 475 -11.99 11.45 -27.44
CA THR A 475 -10.97 12.41 -27.88
C THR A 475 -10.78 12.38 -29.40
N GLY A 476 -10.76 11.19 -30.00
CA GLY A 476 -10.69 11.03 -31.46
C GLY A 476 -11.89 11.64 -32.17
N ILE A 477 -13.09 11.43 -31.63
CA ILE A 477 -14.34 12.02 -32.13
C ILE A 477 -14.29 13.55 -32.02
N ALA A 478 -13.90 14.09 -30.86
CA ALA A 478 -13.75 15.53 -30.67
C ALA A 478 -12.74 16.14 -31.66
N ALA A 479 -11.64 15.43 -31.96
CA ALA A 479 -10.67 15.87 -32.96
C ALA A 479 -11.24 15.89 -34.39
N VAL A 480 -12.12 14.93 -34.73
CA VAL A 480 -12.85 14.93 -36.02
C VAL A 480 -13.84 16.08 -36.08
N VAL A 481 -14.61 16.31 -35.01
CA VAL A 481 -15.53 17.47 -34.88
C VAL A 481 -14.76 18.78 -35.08
N ASP A 482 -13.63 18.96 -34.39
CA ASP A 482 -12.78 20.15 -34.52
C ASP A 482 -12.16 20.30 -35.93
N ALA A 483 -11.92 19.19 -36.62
CA ALA A 483 -11.46 19.22 -38.02
C ALA A 483 -12.60 19.62 -38.96
N LEU A 484 -13.81 19.11 -38.76
CA LEU A 484 -15.00 19.47 -39.52
C LEU A 484 -15.38 20.95 -39.33
N LYS A 485 -15.35 21.46 -38.09
CA LYS A 485 -15.57 22.89 -37.77
C LYS A 485 -14.64 23.86 -38.50
N LYS A 486 -13.47 23.39 -38.93
CA LYS A 486 -12.50 24.20 -39.68
C LYS A 486 -12.81 24.23 -41.18
N ILE A 487 -13.71 23.39 -41.66
CA ILE A 487 -14.22 23.41 -43.02
C ILE A 487 -15.29 24.51 -43.07
N ASP A 488 -14.84 25.74 -43.28
CA ASP A 488 -15.70 26.88 -43.56
C ASP A 488 -15.81 27.03 -45.08
N LEU A 489 -17.01 26.80 -45.64
CA LEU A 489 -17.24 26.85 -47.08
C LEU A 489 -17.56 28.27 -47.58
N ASP A 490 -18.01 29.17 -46.70
CA ASP A 490 -18.48 30.51 -47.06
C ASP A 490 -17.43 31.30 -47.86
N PRO A 491 -16.13 31.34 -47.48
CA PRO A 491 -15.13 32.12 -48.22
C PRO A 491 -14.94 31.68 -49.68
N TYR A 492 -15.19 30.41 -49.98
CA TYR A 492 -15.06 29.88 -51.34
C TYR A 492 -16.26 30.29 -52.22
N PHE A 493 -17.47 30.27 -51.65
CA PHE A 493 -18.68 30.72 -52.33
C PHE A 493 -18.67 32.24 -52.52
N ASP A 494 -18.31 33.01 -51.49
CA ASP A 494 -18.15 34.46 -51.58
C ASP A 494 -17.20 34.85 -52.72
N THR A 495 -16.04 34.18 -52.81
CA THR A 495 -15.06 34.43 -53.87
C THR A 495 -15.64 34.12 -55.26
N ALA A 496 -16.42 33.05 -55.39
CA ALA A 496 -17.04 32.66 -56.66
C ALA A 496 -18.15 33.64 -57.06
N VAL A 497 -19.01 34.02 -56.11
CA VAL A 497 -20.07 35.03 -56.28
C VAL A 497 -19.47 36.36 -56.72
N ASP A 498 -18.45 36.85 -56.03
CA ASP A 498 -17.76 38.11 -56.34
C ASP A 498 -17.15 38.09 -57.76
N ALA A 499 -16.55 36.95 -58.15
CA ALA A 499 -15.98 36.79 -59.48
C ALA A 499 -17.07 36.82 -60.57
N MET A 500 -18.20 36.13 -60.36
CA MET A 500 -19.33 36.12 -61.29
C MET A 500 -19.97 37.50 -61.41
N ASP A 501 -20.19 38.20 -60.29
CA ASP A 501 -20.75 39.55 -60.27
C ASP A 501 -19.82 40.57 -60.94
N THR A 502 -18.50 40.42 -60.74
CA THR A 502 -17.49 41.24 -61.43
C THR A 502 -17.56 41.03 -62.95
N VAL A 503 -17.61 39.77 -63.40
CA VAL A 503 -17.70 39.46 -64.84
C VAL A 503 -19.03 39.96 -65.40
N SER A 504 -20.15 39.76 -64.70
CA SER A 504 -21.46 40.26 -65.08
C SER A 504 -21.43 41.79 -65.29
N SER A 505 -20.84 42.51 -64.33
CA SER A 505 -20.71 43.97 -64.38
C SER A 505 -19.83 44.45 -65.55
N ILE A 506 -18.76 43.70 -65.88
CA ILE A 506 -17.90 44.01 -67.03
C ILE A 506 -18.67 43.82 -68.34
N ILE A 507 -19.45 42.74 -68.45
CA ILE A 507 -20.20 42.41 -69.66
C ILE A 507 -21.34 43.40 -69.89
N ASP A 508 -22.08 43.78 -68.85
CA ASP A 508 -23.12 44.83 -68.92
C ASP A 508 -22.55 46.18 -69.38
N ALA A 509 -21.29 46.47 -69.07
CA ALA A 509 -20.62 47.70 -69.49
C ALA A 509 -20.18 47.68 -70.96
N VAL A 510 -20.22 46.53 -71.64
CA VAL A 510 -19.87 46.43 -73.07
C VAL A 510 -21.11 46.74 -73.92
N PRO A 511 -21.12 47.83 -74.71
CA PRO A 511 -22.23 48.14 -75.60
C PRO A 511 -22.21 47.21 -76.82
N VAL A 512 -22.83 46.03 -76.69
CA VAL A 512 -22.89 44.98 -77.72
C VAL A 512 -23.51 45.50 -79.03
N GLU A 513 -24.40 46.48 -78.94
CA GLU A 513 -25.03 47.19 -80.07
C GLU A 513 -24.04 47.88 -81.03
N LEU A 514 -22.79 48.10 -80.58
CA LEU A 514 -21.73 48.71 -81.39
C LEU A 514 -20.83 47.68 -82.09
N LEU A 515 -21.05 46.37 -81.87
CA LEU A 515 -20.31 45.31 -82.54
C LEU A 515 -20.84 45.06 -83.97
N PRO A 516 -19.97 44.72 -84.93
CA PRO A 516 -20.38 44.18 -86.22
C PRO A 516 -21.24 42.90 -86.07
N GLU A 517 -22.24 42.70 -86.95
CA GLU A 517 -23.18 41.56 -86.88
C GLU A 517 -22.49 40.19 -86.82
N ASP A 518 -21.33 40.04 -87.47
CA ASP A 518 -20.52 38.81 -87.44
C ASP A 518 -19.89 38.56 -86.06
N MET A 519 -19.45 39.62 -85.37
CA MET A 519 -18.93 39.52 -84.00
C MET A 519 -20.03 39.33 -82.95
N GLU A 520 -21.22 39.88 -83.18
CA GLU A 520 -22.39 39.63 -82.32
C GLU A 520 -22.80 38.15 -82.38
N ALA A 521 -22.87 37.58 -83.59
CA ALA A 521 -23.17 36.16 -83.77
C ALA A 521 -22.10 35.25 -83.16
N ASP A 522 -20.80 35.57 -83.32
CA ASP A 522 -19.71 34.81 -82.71
C ASP A 522 -19.74 34.91 -81.17
N LEU A 523 -20.06 36.08 -80.62
CA LEU A 523 -20.22 36.27 -79.18
C LEU A 523 -21.41 35.48 -78.64
N GLN A 524 -22.59 35.58 -79.27
CA GLN A 524 -23.78 34.78 -78.91
C GLN A 524 -23.47 33.28 -78.94
N ASN A 525 -22.81 32.79 -79.97
CA ASN A 525 -22.41 31.38 -80.06
C ASN A 525 -21.41 30.98 -78.96
N ALA A 526 -20.47 31.87 -78.61
CA ALA A 526 -19.48 31.62 -77.56
C ALA A 526 -20.09 31.60 -76.15
N VAL A 527 -21.13 32.39 -75.90
CA VAL A 527 -21.78 32.49 -74.58
C VAL A 527 -22.95 31.51 -74.41
N GLN A 528 -23.46 30.96 -75.50
CA GLN A 528 -24.61 30.04 -75.48
C GLN A 528 -24.45 28.82 -74.57
N PRO A 529 -23.27 28.17 -74.47
CA PRO A 529 -23.06 27.10 -73.51
C PRO A 529 -23.30 27.54 -72.06
N VAL A 530 -22.87 28.75 -71.70
CA VAL A 530 -23.06 29.31 -70.35
C VAL A 530 -24.53 29.61 -70.10
N LYS A 531 -25.25 30.19 -71.08
CA LYS A 531 -26.71 30.42 -71.01
C LYS A 531 -27.54 29.14 -70.91
N SER A 532 -27.01 28.01 -71.38
CA SER A 532 -27.74 26.74 -71.38
C SER A 532 -27.65 25.95 -70.07
N ILE A 533 -26.76 26.34 -69.16
CA ILE A 533 -26.59 25.68 -67.86
C ILE A 533 -27.70 26.14 -66.92
N ASP A 534 -28.47 25.21 -66.39
CA ASP A 534 -29.41 25.46 -65.30
C ASP A 534 -28.66 25.17 -63.99
N PHE A 535 -28.09 26.20 -63.35
CA PHE A 535 -27.21 25.99 -62.20
C PHE A 535 -27.90 25.26 -61.04
N ASP A 536 -29.18 25.56 -60.80
CA ASP A 536 -29.94 24.91 -59.73
C ASP A 536 -30.09 23.41 -60.00
N ARG A 537 -30.55 23.05 -61.21
CA ARG A 537 -30.76 21.65 -61.58
C ARG A 537 -29.46 20.89 -61.84
N ASP A 538 -28.55 21.48 -62.59
CA ASP A 538 -27.38 20.80 -63.16
C ASP A 538 -26.16 20.81 -62.22
N VAL A 539 -26.16 21.65 -61.18
CA VAL A 539 -25.06 21.76 -60.20
C VAL A 539 -25.57 21.61 -58.77
N ARG A 540 -26.42 22.53 -58.29
CA ARG A 540 -26.81 22.59 -56.88
C ARG A 540 -27.51 21.33 -56.41
N GLN A 541 -28.60 20.93 -57.08
CA GLN A 541 -29.37 19.74 -56.71
C GLN A 541 -28.53 18.46 -56.74
N ILE A 542 -27.62 18.32 -57.71
CA ILE A 542 -26.75 17.15 -57.81
C ILE A 542 -25.79 17.07 -56.61
N LEU A 543 -25.20 18.20 -56.22
CA LEU A 543 -24.26 18.25 -55.09
C LEU A 543 -24.95 18.03 -53.75
N ILE A 544 -26.13 18.62 -53.53
CA ILE A 544 -26.92 18.41 -52.31
C ILE A 544 -27.33 16.95 -52.17
N VAL A 545 -27.88 16.35 -53.23
CA VAL A 545 -28.28 14.93 -53.22
C VAL A 545 -27.06 14.03 -52.96
N LYS A 546 -25.90 14.34 -53.53
CA LYS A 546 -24.68 13.56 -53.28
C LYS A 546 -24.19 13.70 -51.84
N LEU A 547 -24.33 14.86 -51.22
CA LEU A 547 -23.97 15.05 -49.82
C LEU A 547 -24.96 14.33 -48.89
N GLU A 548 -26.26 14.37 -49.19
CA GLU A 548 -27.28 13.58 -48.49
C GLU A 548 -26.99 12.08 -48.59
N GLU A 549 -26.67 11.56 -49.77
CA GLU A 549 -26.27 10.15 -49.94
C GLU A 549 -25.02 9.80 -49.10
N ILE A 550 -24.11 10.73 -48.87
CA ILE A 550 -22.92 10.50 -48.02
C ILE A 550 -23.32 10.50 -46.55
N LEU A 551 -24.12 11.48 -46.11
CA LEU A 551 -24.63 11.59 -44.74
C LEU A 551 -25.44 10.36 -44.35
N ASP A 552 -26.37 9.94 -45.22
CA ASP A 552 -27.22 8.77 -45.00
C ASP A 552 -26.38 7.49 -44.89
N ARG A 553 -25.32 7.35 -45.70
CA ARG A 553 -24.40 6.20 -45.59
C ARG A 553 -23.56 6.24 -44.33
N VAL A 554 -23.18 7.42 -43.85
CA VAL A 554 -22.47 7.54 -42.58
C VAL A 554 -23.39 7.14 -41.42
N ASP A 555 -24.62 7.66 -41.37
CA ASP A 555 -25.59 7.35 -40.31
C ASP A 555 -26.09 5.90 -40.37
N GLU A 556 -26.62 5.45 -41.50
CA GLU A 556 -27.21 4.10 -41.60
C GLU A 556 -26.17 2.99 -41.74
N ASP A 557 -25.20 3.10 -42.66
CA ASP A 557 -24.28 1.99 -42.93
C ASP A 557 -23.23 1.88 -41.82
N ILE A 558 -22.54 2.97 -41.49
CA ILE A 558 -21.37 2.94 -40.59
C ILE A 558 -21.83 2.98 -39.13
N LEU A 559 -22.62 3.98 -38.73
CA LEU A 559 -23.04 4.10 -37.34
C LEU A 559 -24.01 2.99 -36.95
N GLY A 560 -24.92 2.62 -37.85
CA GLY A 560 -25.81 1.47 -37.67
C GLY A 560 -25.06 0.14 -37.50
N GLU A 561 -23.98 -0.09 -38.27
CA GLU A 561 -23.18 -1.30 -38.12
C GLU A 561 -22.40 -1.33 -36.80
N ILE A 562 -21.85 -0.19 -36.35
CA ILE A 562 -21.14 -0.11 -35.08
C ILE A 562 -22.08 -0.26 -33.88
N ASP A 563 -23.26 0.38 -33.92
CA ASP A 563 -24.29 0.21 -32.89
C ASP A 563 -24.76 -1.26 -32.81
N ARG A 564 -24.96 -1.90 -33.96
CA ARG A 564 -25.29 -3.33 -34.02
C ARG A 564 -24.17 -4.20 -33.43
N MET A 565 -22.90 -3.94 -33.74
CA MET A 565 -21.78 -4.68 -33.14
C MET A 565 -21.71 -4.49 -31.61
N ALA A 566 -21.94 -3.26 -31.12
CA ALA A 566 -21.99 -2.99 -29.69
C ALA A 566 -23.13 -3.76 -29.00
N GLN A 567 -24.32 -3.78 -29.62
CA GLN A 567 -25.47 -4.55 -29.14
C GLN A 567 -25.23 -6.06 -29.21
N GLU A 568 -24.55 -6.57 -30.25
CA GLU A 568 -24.16 -7.97 -30.38
C GLU A 568 -23.20 -8.38 -29.27
N ILE A 569 -22.24 -7.53 -28.87
CA ILE A 569 -21.35 -7.77 -27.73
C ILE A 569 -22.14 -7.80 -26.42
N VAL A 570 -23.03 -6.84 -26.18
CA VAL A 570 -23.86 -6.82 -24.96
C VAL A 570 -24.75 -8.06 -24.90
N ALA A 571 -25.38 -8.43 -26.02
CA ALA A 571 -26.22 -9.63 -26.11
C ALA A 571 -25.41 -10.92 -25.91
N PHE A 572 -24.20 -11.00 -26.47
CA PHE A 572 -23.29 -12.12 -26.26
C PHE A 572 -22.90 -12.27 -24.79
N LEU A 573 -22.57 -11.16 -24.12
CA LEU A 573 -22.27 -11.17 -22.69
C LEU A 573 -23.50 -11.65 -21.92
N GLN A 574 -24.67 -11.02 -22.10
CA GLN A 574 -25.93 -11.41 -21.45
C GLN A 574 -26.32 -12.88 -21.69
N GLN A 575 -26.05 -13.44 -22.87
CA GLN A 575 -26.31 -14.85 -23.17
C GLN A 575 -25.46 -15.81 -22.31
N HIS A 576 -24.31 -15.35 -21.85
CA HIS A 576 -23.35 -16.13 -21.06
C HIS A 576 -23.32 -15.64 -19.61
N ASP A 577 -24.49 -15.31 -19.04
CA ASP A 577 -24.61 -14.93 -17.64
C ASP A 577 -24.13 -16.06 -16.71
N PRO A 578 -23.00 -15.89 -16.00
CA PRO A 578 -22.49 -16.90 -15.09
C PRO A 578 -23.43 -17.13 -13.89
N GLU A 579 -24.29 -16.18 -13.54
CA GLU A 579 -25.22 -16.32 -12.41
C GLU A 579 -26.21 -17.48 -12.63
N GLU A 580 -26.80 -17.56 -13.83
CA GLU A 580 -27.74 -18.65 -14.19
C GLU A 580 -27.04 -20.02 -14.16
N LYS A 581 -25.77 -20.08 -14.62
CA LYS A 581 -25.00 -21.33 -14.62
C LYS A 581 -24.54 -21.77 -13.25
N LEU A 582 -24.23 -20.82 -12.36
CA LEU A 582 -23.90 -21.11 -10.98
C LEU A 582 -25.13 -21.55 -10.19
N GLU A 583 -26.30 -20.93 -10.42
CA GLU A 583 -27.56 -21.37 -9.82
C GLU A 583 -27.97 -22.77 -10.32
N GLU A 584 -27.80 -23.04 -11.62
CA GLU A 584 -28.01 -24.37 -12.21
C GLU A 584 -27.08 -25.42 -11.56
N LEU A 585 -25.79 -25.09 -11.40
CA LEU A 585 -24.81 -25.97 -10.77
C LEU A 585 -25.16 -26.27 -9.31
N GLU A 586 -25.52 -25.23 -8.56
CA GLU A 586 -25.90 -25.34 -7.15
C GLU A 586 -27.13 -26.23 -6.98
N LYS A 587 -28.15 -26.02 -7.82
CA LYS A 587 -29.41 -26.77 -7.78
C LYS A 587 -29.32 -28.20 -8.32
N GLU A 588 -28.53 -28.44 -9.37
CA GLU A 588 -28.44 -29.74 -10.04
C GLU A 588 -27.47 -30.70 -9.35
N TYR A 589 -26.38 -30.18 -8.77
CA TYR A 589 -25.31 -31.03 -8.21
C TYR A 589 -25.15 -30.86 -6.71
N PHE A 590 -25.21 -29.64 -6.19
CA PHE A 590 -24.90 -29.35 -4.79
C PHE A 590 -26.08 -29.69 -3.86
N ASP A 591 -27.28 -29.23 -4.18
CA ASP A 591 -28.49 -29.50 -3.40
C ASP A 591 -28.83 -31.01 -3.31
N PRO A 592 -28.74 -31.82 -4.40
CA PRO A 592 -29.00 -33.26 -4.30
C PRO A 592 -27.93 -34.01 -3.51
N MET A 593 -26.67 -33.57 -3.57
CA MET A 593 -25.59 -34.13 -2.74
C MET A 593 -25.87 -33.86 -1.26
N LEU A 594 -26.24 -32.62 -0.91
CA LEU A 594 -26.65 -32.24 0.44
C LEU A 594 -27.84 -33.06 0.93
N ALA A 595 -28.88 -33.20 0.10
CA ALA A 595 -30.05 -34.01 0.41
C ALA A 595 -29.69 -35.49 0.64
N THR A 596 -28.72 -36.03 -0.11
CA THR A 596 -28.25 -37.42 0.04
C THR A 596 -27.51 -37.62 1.36
N ILE A 597 -26.66 -36.67 1.76
CA ILE A 597 -25.94 -36.70 3.04
C ILE A 597 -26.92 -36.55 4.21
N GLN A 598 -27.89 -35.65 4.11
CA GLN A 598 -28.93 -35.45 5.13
C GLN A 598 -29.91 -36.61 5.24
N ALA A 599 -30.13 -37.38 4.16
CA ALA A 599 -31.03 -38.54 4.15
C ALA A 599 -30.46 -39.78 4.87
N ILE A 600 -29.18 -39.80 5.24
CA ILE A 600 -28.61 -40.88 6.04
C ILE A 600 -29.16 -40.76 7.46
N ASN A 601 -30.08 -41.66 7.83
CA ASN A 601 -30.59 -41.80 9.19
C ASN A 601 -30.00 -43.07 9.85
N PRO A 602 -28.90 -42.93 10.61
CA PRO A 602 -28.20 -44.06 11.19
C PRO A 602 -29.00 -44.77 12.29
N GLU A 603 -29.96 -44.09 12.93
CA GLU A 603 -30.84 -44.74 13.92
C GLU A 603 -31.69 -45.84 13.27
N GLU A 604 -32.12 -45.63 12.02
CA GLU A 604 -32.88 -46.62 11.26
C GLU A 604 -32.00 -47.80 10.82
N ILE A 605 -30.71 -47.55 10.54
CA ILE A 605 -29.72 -48.56 10.18
C ILE A 605 -29.35 -49.44 11.39
N LEU A 606 -29.27 -48.86 12.59
CA LEU A 606 -28.85 -49.54 13.83
C LEU A 606 -29.99 -50.18 14.61
N LYS A 607 -31.25 -49.84 14.31
CA LYS A 607 -32.45 -50.31 15.01
C LYS A 607 -32.53 -51.82 15.26
N PRO A 608 -32.22 -52.72 14.31
CA PRO A 608 -32.30 -54.17 14.54
C PRO A 608 -31.34 -54.68 15.63
N VAL A 609 -30.26 -53.94 15.91
CA VAL A 609 -29.29 -54.28 16.96
C VAL A 609 -29.72 -53.70 18.30
N THR A 610 -30.26 -52.48 18.30
CA THR A 610 -30.84 -51.84 19.50
C THR A 610 -31.99 -52.67 20.08
N ASP A 611 -32.89 -53.19 19.23
CA ASP A 611 -34.04 -53.99 19.66
C ASP A 611 -33.64 -55.31 20.39
N VAL A 612 -32.50 -55.91 20.04
CA VAL A 612 -31.99 -57.14 20.67
C VAL A 612 -31.37 -56.86 22.04
N ILE A 613 -30.73 -55.71 22.19
CA ILE A 613 -30.07 -55.31 23.43
C ILE A 613 -31.11 -54.93 24.49
N ASP A 614 -32.21 -54.29 24.09
CA ASP A 614 -33.28 -53.90 25.02
C ASP A 614 -34.06 -55.10 25.61
N ASP A 615 -34.33 -56.17 24.84
CA ASP A 615 -34.97 -57.41 25.37
C ASP A 615 -34.08 -58.13 26.40
N MET A 616 -32.76 -58.02 26.28
CA MET A 616 -31.82 -58.58 27.26
C MET A 616 -31.80 -57.77 28.56
N LYS A 617 -31.88 -56.44 28.49
CA LYS A 617 -31.94 -55.55 29.66
C LYS A 617 -33.16 -55.83 30.52
N GLU A 618 -34.34 -55.97 29.92
CA GLU A 618 -35.60 -56.16 30.65
C GLU A 618 -35.61 -57.42 31.54
N ARG A 619 -34.96 -58.51 31.10
CA ARG A 619 -34.92 -59.79 31.84
C ARG A 619 -34.00 -59.77 33.06
N ILE A 620 -32.95 -58.94 33.06
CA ILE A 620 -31.96 -58.88 34.13
C ILE A 620 -32.43 -57.99 35.29
N LEU A 621 -33.27 -56.98 35.01
CA LEU A 621 -33.78 -56.02 36.00
C LEU A 621 -34.84 -56.60 37.00
N GLN A 622 -35.28 -57.85 36.85
CA GLN A 622 -36.38 -58.45 37.65
C GLN A 622 -35.97 -59.14 38.98
N ILE A 623 -34.69 -59.08 39.43
CA ILE A 623 -34.18 -59.77 40.64
C ILE A 623 -33.74 -58.74 41.71
N ASP A 624 -34.22 -58.81 42.95
CA ASP A 624 -33.86 -57.88 44.06
C ASP A 624 -33.35 -58.62 45.33
N ILE A 625 -32.12 -58.32 45.75
CA ILE A 625 -31.38 -59.02 46.82
C ILE A 625 -31.30 -58.16 48.11
N ARG A 626 -31.54 -56.84 48.05
CA ARG A 626 -31.37 -55.92 49.21
C ARG A 626 -32.42 -56.09 50.30
N GLU A 627 -33.67 -56.40 49.93
CA GLU A 627 -34.78 -56.49 50.89
C GLU A 627 -34.70 -57.70 51.84
N LEU A 628 -33.92 -58.73 51.49
CA LEU A 628 -33.89 -60.01 52.21
C LEU A 628 -32.84 -60.12 53.33
N VAL A 629 -31.79 -59.26 53.40
CA VAL A 629 -30.63 -59.50 54.31
C VAL A 629 -30.07 -58.28 55.08
N VAL A 630 -30.08 -57.04 54.57
CA VAL A 630 -29.19 -55.96 55.07
C VAL A 630 -29.74 -55.08 56.21
N ALA A 631 -31.06 -54.85 56.29
CA ALA A 631 -31.63 -53.76 57.09
C ALA A 631 -31.47 -53.84 58.64
N ASN A 632 -31.08 -54.98 59.21
CA ASN A 632 -31.03 -55.18 60.67
C ASN A 632 -29.67 -54.86 61.34
N ILE A 633 -28.61 -54.54 60.60
CA ILE A 633 -27.24 -54.40 61.14
C ILE A 633 -26.66 -52.97 61.06
N ASP A 634 -27.22 -52.07 60.23
CA ASP A 634 -26.63 -50.74 59.96
C ASP A 634 -26.78 -49.68 61.07
N GLY A 635 -27.78 -49.79 61.95
CA GLY A 635 -28.11 -48.73 62.92
C GLY A 635 -27.08 -48.45 64.01
N VAL A 636 -25.97 -49.21 64.10
CA VAL A 636 -24.89 -49.02 65.11
C VAL A 636 -23.73 -48.17 64.56
N PHE A 637 -23.60 -48.02 63.24
CA PHE A 637 -22.50 -47.28 62.60
C PHE A 637 -22.81 -45.79 62.36
N ASP A 638 -24.08 -45.38 62.43
CA ASP A 638 -24.50 -43.98 62.24
C ASP A 638 -23.89 -43.02 63.27
N ASP A 639 -23.72 -43.46 64.53
CA ASP A 639 -23.25 -42.60 65.62
C ASP A 639 -21.75 -42.24 65.55
N ILE A 640 -20.91 -43.05 64.89
CA ILE A 640 -19.44 -42.85 64.83
C ILE A 640 -19.04 -41.82 63.76
N ILE A 641 -19.76 -41.80 62.63
CA ILE A 641 -19.46 -40.93 61.48
C ILE A 641 -19.74 -39.45 61.78
N SER A 642 -20.76 -39.14 62.58
CA SER A 642 -21.14 -37.76 62.87
C SER A 642 -20.08 -36.95 63.64
N TYR A 643 -19.15 -37.61 64.34
CA TYR A 643 -18.04 -36.94 65.06
C TYR A 643 -16.86 -36.61 64.13
N TYR A 644 -16.64 -37.40 63.09
CA TYR A 644 -15.56 -37.23 62.11
C TYR A 644 -15.83 -36.07 61.13
N ASP A 645 -17.09 -35.88 60.75
CA ASP A 645 -17.52 -34.83 59.79
C ASP A 645 -17.27 -33.38 60.26
N GLY A 646 -16.86 -33.15 61.52
CA GLY A 646 -16.52 -31.83 62.07
C GLY A 646 -15.10 -31.33 61.78
N CYS A 647 -14.28 -32.08 61.05
CA CYS A 647 -12.85 -31.79 60.78
C CYS A 647 -12.53 -31.54 59.29
N ASP A 648 -13.46 -30.94 58.53
CA ASP A 648 -13.33 -30.66 57.09
C ASP A 648 -12.16 -29.70 56.77
N PRO A 649 -11.21 -30.06 55.87
CA PRO A 649 -10.07 -29.22 55.51
C PRO A 649 -10.41 -28.02 54.59
N GLU A 650 -11.56 -28.03 53.90
CA GLU A 650 -11.91 -27.02 52.88
C GLU A 650 -12.00 -25.58 53.42
N PRO A 651 -12.62 -25.30 54.59
CA PRO A 651 -12.64 -23.96 55.19
C PRO A 651 -11.27 -23.46 55.68
N LEU A 652 -10.30 -24.35 55.87
CA LEU A 652 -8.97 -24.01 56.40
C LEU A 652 -7.97 -23.63 55.29
N LEU A 653 -8.20 -24.06 54.05
CA LEU A 653 -7.30 -23.85 52.91
C LEU A 653 -7.75 -22.71 51.97
N ALA A 654 -9.02 -22.33 52.01
CA ALA A 654 -9.58 -21.27 51.14
C ALA A 654 -8.75 -19.96 51.11
N PRO A 655 -8.27 -19.40 52.25
CA PRO A 655 -7.47 -18.16 52.22
C PRO A 655 -6.11 -18.30 51.52
N VAL A 656 -5.53 -19.50 51.51
CA VAL A 656 -4.24 -19.75 50.84
C VAL A 656 -4.44 -19.88 49.33
N GLY A 657 -5.59 -20.43 48.91
CA GLY A 657 -5.92 -20.54 47.49
C GLY A 657 -6.16 -19.20 46.81
N GLU A 658 -6.87 -18.29 47.47
CA GLU A 658 -7.11 -16.94 46.95
C GLU A 658 -5.80 -16.15 46.72
N GLU A 659 -4.81 -16.29 47.60
CA GLU A 659 -3.51 -15.63 47.49
C GLU A 659 -2.62 -16.22 46.37
N VAL A 660 -2.65 -17.54 46.17
CA VAL A 660 -1.91 -18.19 45.07
C VAL A 660 -2.49 -17.82 43.70
N ASP A 661 -3.83 -17.74 43.57
CA ASP A 661 -4.49 -17.31 42.34
C ASP A 661 -4.28 -15.82 42.05
N ALA A 662 -4.21 -14.97 43.08
CA ALA A 662 -3.84 -13.56 42.94
C ALA A 662 -2.39 -13.40 42.46
N PHE A 663 -1.46 -14.18 43.02
CA PHE A 663 -0.06 -14.19 42.59
C PHE A 663 0.10 -14.64 41.14
N ARG A 664 -0.60 -15.70 40.72
CA ARG A 664 -0.59 -16.19 39.33
C ARG A 664 -1.09 -15.13 38.34
N ARG A 665 -2.26 -14.54 38.59
CA ARG A 665 -2.80 -13.46 37.73
C ARG A 665 -1.82 -12.30 37.61
N ARG A 666 -1.17 -11.94 38.70
CA ARG A 666 -0.21 -10.84 38.72
C ARG A 666 1.07 -11.14 37.94
N ILE A 667 1.57 -12.38 37.93
CA ILE A 667 2.69 -12.77 37.06
C ILE A 667 2.29 -12.67 35.57
N ILE A 668 1.10 -13.14 35.20
CA ILE A 668 0.61 -13.09 33.81
C ILE A 668 0.45 -11.63 33.35
N GLU A 669 -0.17 -10.79 34.18
CA GLU A 669 -0.36 -9.36 33.90
C GLU A 669 0.98 -8.60 33.81
N LEU A 670 1.93 -8.87 34.71
CA LEU A 670 3.22 -8.16 34.75
C LEU A 670 4.20 -8.58 33.66
N THR A 671 4.20 -9.86 33.27
CA THR A 671 5.08 -10.35 32.21
C THR A 671 4.51 -10.09 30.82
N GLY A 672 3.19 -9.85 30.72
CA GLY A 672 2.49 -9.70 29.45
C GLY A 672 2.64 -10.92 28.54
N ILE A 673 2.95 -12.09 29.12
CA ILE A 673 3.40 -13.28 28.37
C ILE A 673 2.36 -13.76 27.34
N ASP A 674 1.07 -13.46 27.58
CA ASP A 674 -0.03 -13.73 26.65
C ASP A 674 0.05 -12.92 25.35
N GLY A 675 0.71 -11.75 25.39
CA GLY A 675 0.97 -10.94 24.22
C GLY A 675 2.22 -11.34 23.45
N TRP A 676 3.18 -12.04 24.07
CA TRP A 676 4.50 -12.27 23.47
C TRP A 676 4.46 -13.14 22.22
N ALA A 677 3.62 -14.18 22.21
CA ALA A 677 3.46 -15.04 21.03
C ALA A 677 3.04 -14.23 19.80
N ASN A 678 2.03 -13.37 19.96
CA ASN A 678 1.53 -12.51 18.89
C ASN A 678 2.57 -11.47 18.41
N HIS A 679 3.37 -10.91 19.32
CA HIS A 679 4.44 -9.97 18.94
C HIS A 679 5.57 -10.67 18.19
N ILE A 680 5.93 -11.89 18.60
CA ILE A 680 6.95 -12.69 17.92
C ILE A 680 6.44 -13.15 16.54
N ASP A 681 5.17 -13.52 16.42
CA ASP A 681 4.53 -13.81 15.12
C ASP A 681 4.56 -12.60 14.19
N THR A 682 4.25 -11.42 14.73
CA THR A 682 4.26 -10.16 13.97
C THR A 682 5.68 -9.83 13.48
N LEU A 683 6.69 -10.00 14.31
CA LEU A 683 8.10 -9.80 13.93
C LEU A 683 8.54 -10.78 12.83
N GLU A 684 8.20 -12.06 12.96
CA GLU A 684 8.48 -13.09 11.95
C GLU A 684 7.83 -12.73 10.60
N GLN A 685 6.56 -12.31 10.62
CA GLN A 685 5.83 -11.87 9.42
C GLN A 685 6.44 -10.61 8.80
N GLN A 686 6.84 -9.63 9.61
CA GLN A 686 7.46 -8.39 9.12
C GLN A 686 8.81 -8.65 8.45
N VAL A 687 9.65 -9.50 9.05
CA VAL A 687 10.94 -9.88 8.46
C VAL A 687 10.74 -10.68 7.18
N ALA A 688 9.78 -11.61 7.14
CA ALA A 688 9.43 -12.33 5.91
C ALA A 688 8.95 -11.38 4.80
N GLN A 689 8.02 -10.47 5.11
CA GLN A 689 7.54 -9.46 4.16
C GLN A 689 8.65 -8.52 3.68
N TRP A 690 9.60 -8.14 4.54
CA TRP A 690 10.74 -7.32 4.16
C TRP A 690 11.70 -8.09 3.23
N LEU A 691 12.02 -9.35 3.55
CA LEU A 691 12.82 -10.23 2.70
C LEU A 691 12.14 -10.50 1.34
N ASP A 692 10.81 -10.55 1.28
CA ASP A 692 10.05 -10.71 0.04
C ASP A 692 9.97 -9.45 -0.81
N LYS A 693 10.02 -8.26 -0.19
CA LYS A 693 10.12 -6.99 -0.91
C LYS A 693 11.49 -6.78 -1.57
N LEU A 694 12.53 -7.48 -1.12
CA LEU A 694 13.85 -7.50 -1.75
C LEU A 694 13.85 -8.42 -2.98
N ASP A 695 13.10 -8.02 -4.02
CA ASP A 695 13.12 -8.70 -5.32
C ASP A 695 14.40 -8.32 -6.09
N PHE A 696 15.45 -9.10 -5.88
CA PHE A 696 16.73 -8.87 -6.55
C PHE A 696 16.67 -9.13 -8.05
N THR A 697 15.69 -9.90 -8.54
CA THR A 697 15.46 -10.08 -9.97
C THR A 697 14.95 -8.79 -10.59
N LYS A 698 14.02 -8.12 -9.90
CA LYS A 698 13.56 -6.77 -10.27
C LYS A 698 14.69 -5.75 -10.16
N LEU A 699 15.47 -5.77 -9.08
CA LEU A 699 16.62 -4.88 -8.93
C LEU A 699 17.66 -5.09 -10.05
N ILE A 700 18.00 -6.33 -10.40
CA ILE A 700 18.91 -6.65 -11.50
C ILE A 700 18.32 -6.19 -12.83
N SER A 701 17.02 -6.39 -13.06
CA SER A 701 16.34 -5.94 -14.28
C SER A 701 16.30 -4.42 -14.40
N GLU A 702 16.08 -3.71 -13.30
CA GLU A 702 16.14 -2.25 -13.22
C GLU A 702 17.57 -1.76 -13.43
N ILE A 703 18.56 -2.41 -12.81
CA ILE A 703 19.98 -2.12 -13.03
C ILE A 703 20.36 -2.36 -14.50
N ASP A 704 19.89 -3.44 -15.14
CA ASP A 704 20.19 -3.76 -16.54
C ASP A 704 19.49 -2.80 -17.53
N ALA A 705 18.25 -2.41 -17.25
CA ALA A 705 17.53 -1.39 -18.02
C ALA A 705 18.21 -0.03 -17.90
N MET A 706 18.60 0.35 -16.70
CA MET A 706 19.35 1.56 -16.38
C MET A 706 20.75 1.54 -17.01
N TYR A 707 21.42 0.39 -16.99
CA TYR A 707 22.71 0.18 -17.62
C TYR A 707 22.64 0.29 -19.13
N THR A 708 21.61 -0.29 -19.73
CA THR A 708 21.36 -0.20 -21.17
C THR A 708 21.07 1.24 -21.57
N SER A 709 20.31 1.98 -20.74
CA SER A 709 20.12 3.42 -20.90
C SER A 709 21.47 4.17 -20.81
N MET A 710 22.30 3.80 -19.83
CA MET A 710 23.63 4.37 -19.63
C MET A 710 24.56 4.11 -20.83
N LEU A 711 24.64 2.89 -21.35
CA LEU A 711 25.42 2.57 -22.54
C LEU A 711 24.93 3.29 -23.79
N ARG A 712 23.61 3.38 -23.98
CA ARG A 712 23.01 4.09 -25.12
C ARG A 712 23.35 5.57 -25.11
N SER A 713 23.36 6.18 -23.93
CA SER A 713 23.72 7.59 -23.75
C SER A 713 25.23 7.85 -23.81
N LEU A 714 26.08 6.88 -23.47
CA LEU A 714 27.53 6.98 -23.64
C LEU A 714 27.97 6.85 -25.12
N GLY A 715 27.18 6.17 -25.97
CA GLY A 715 27.46 5.97 -27.39
C GLY A 715 27.13 7.15 -28.30
N ASN A 716 26.26 8.07 -27.87
CA ASN A 716 25.79 9.21 -28.65
C ASN A 716 26.23 10.54 -27.98
N ASP A 717 27.39 11.07 -28.37
CA ASP A 717 27.94 12.42 -28.09
C ASP A 717 27.96 12.95 -26.64
N ALA A 718 29.20 13.16 -26.13
CA ALA A 718 29.73 14.13 -25.14
C ALA A 718 28.94 14.54 -23.86
N GLY A 719 27.79 13.97 -23.56
CA GLY A 719 27.01 14.24 -22.35
C GLY A 719 27.04 13.10 -21.32
N SER A 720 28.17 12.41 -21.14
CA SER A 720 28.30 11.23 -20.25
C SER A 720 27.91 11.48 -18.78
N SER A 721 27.87 12.75 -18.40
CA SER A 721 27.69 13.20 -17.02
C SER A 721 26.20 13.32 -16.64
N THR A 722 25.31 13.61 -17.60
CA THR A 722 23.84 13.61 -17.45
C THR A 722 23.27 12.25 -17.02
N VAL A 723 23.97 11.18 -17.36
CA VAL A 723 23.53 9.79 -17.18
C VAL A 723 23.75 9.34 -15.74
N MET A 724 24.97 9.59 -15.24
CA MET A 724 25.31 9.35 -13.84
C MET A 724 24.49 10.27 -12.93
N GLY A 725 24.20 11.50 -13.38
CA GLY A 725 23.26 12.39 -12.72
C GLY A 725 21.84 11.83 -12.67
N GLY A 726 21.37 11.17 -13.73
CA GLY A 726 20.08 10.45 -13.74
C GLY A 726 20.08 9.23 -12.82
N PHE A 727 21.18 8.48 -12.75
CA PHE A 727 21.32 7.34 -11.82
C PHE A 727 21.27 7.78 -10.35
N ILE A 728 22.09 8.77 -9.99
CA ILE A 728 22.14 9.30 -8.62
C ILE A 728 20.81 9.98 -8.27
N ALA A 729 20.21 10.69 -9.22
CA ALA A 729 18.86 11.22 -9.05
C ALA A 729 17.84 10.11 -8.82
N GLY A 730 17.92 8.98 -9.53
CA GLY A 730 17.06 7.81 -9.35
C GLY A 730 17.22 7.17 -7.97
N LEU A 731 18.45 6.91 -7.53
CA LEU A 731 18.75 6.39 -6.19
C LEU A 731 18.25 7.29 -5.06
N LEU A 732 18.19 8.60 -5.31
CA LEU A 732 17.78 9.61 -4.34
C LEU A 732 16.37 10.16 -4.60
N SER A 733 15.63 9.62 -5.58
CA SER A 733 14.38 10.19 -6.09
C SER A 733 13.20 10.12 -5.11
N GLY A 734 13.37 9.45 -3.97
CA GLY A 734 12.36 9.39 -2.91
C GLY A 734 12.31 10.61 -1.99
N SER A 735 13.33 11.49 -2.00
CA SER A 735 13.41 12.58 -1.01
C SER A 735 13.50 14.00 -1.58
N VAL A 736 13.99 14.18 -2.82
CA VAL A 736 14.10 15.52 -3.43
C VAL A 736 14.02 15.51 -4.96
N ALA A 737 13.50 16.60 -5.55
CA ALA A 737 13.46 16.81 -7.00
C ALA A 737 14.88 17.06 -7.55
N LEU A 738 15.58 16.00 -7.91
CA LEU A 738 16.94 16.06 -8.45
C LEU A 738 16.92 16.20 -9.97
N ARG A 739 17.74 17.12 -10.48
CA ARG A 739 18.01 17.25 -11.92
C ARG A 739 19.33 16.58 -12.27
N SER A 740 19.34 15.85 -13.37
CA SER A 740 20.55 15.22 -13.90
C SER A 740 21.62 16.23 -14.31
N SER A 741 21.23 17.45 -14.72
CA SER A 741 22.15 18.56 -15.00
C SER A 741 22.95 18.99 -13.77
N SER A 742 22.31 19.03 -12.59
CA SER A 742 22.93 19.45 -11.34
C SER A 742 24.13 18.59 -10.93
N TYR A 743 24.13 17.31 -11.29
CA TYR A 743 25.25 16.42 -10.98
C TYR A 743 26.57 16.91 -11.59
N ASN A 744 26.52 17.43 -12.81
CA ASN A 744 27.73 17.87 -13.53
C ASN A 744 28.32 19.10 -12.87
N THR A 745 27.47 20.04 -12.52
CA THR A 745 27.85 21.27 -11.83
C THR A 745 28.42 20.92 -10.45
N VAL A 746 27.76 20.05 -9.69
CA VAL A 746 28.25 19.60 -8.37
C VAL A 746 29.57 18.82 -8.47
N LEU A 747 29.75 17.97 -9.49
CA LEU A 747 31.04 17.31 -9.73
C LEU A 747 32.16 18.31 -10.00
N ARG A 748 31.87 19.40 -10.73
CA ARG A 748 32.85 20.47 -10.96
C ARG A 748 33.16 21.25 -9.68
N TRP A 749 32.19 21.37 -8.76
CA TRP A 749 32.44 21.90 -7.41
C TRP A 749 33.34 20.97 -6.60
N ILE A 750 33.03 19.66 -6.57
CA ILE A 750 33.83 18.65 -5.87
C ILE A 750 35.24 18.54 -6.47
N SER A 751 35.40 18.71 -7.78
CA SER A 751 36.74 18.68 -8.40
C SER A 751 37.51 19.99 -8.24
N GLY A 752 36.91 21.04 -7.68
CA GLY A 752 37.49 22.39 -7.62
C GLY A 752 37.63 23.06 -8.99
N ALA A 753 36.90 22.60 -10.01
CA ALA A 753 36.91 23.17 -11.35
C ALA A 753 35.99 24.39 -11.47
N GLU A 754 34.99 24.53 -10.59
CA GLU A 754 34.11 25.69 -10.45
C GLU A 754 33.87 25.99 -8.97
N ASP A 755 33.69 27.26 -8.64
CA ASP A 755 33.24 27.68 -7.31
C ASP A 755 31.71 27.56 -7.22
N GLY A 756 31.23 26.67 -6.35
CA GLY A 756 29.80 26.45 -6.17
C GLY A 756 29.05 27.65 -5.61
N VAL A 757 29.71 28.47 -4.78
CA VAL A 757 29.12 29.70 -4.25
C VAL A 757 28.94 30.72 -5.38
N GLU A 758 29.97 30.91 -6.21
CA GLU A 758 29.88 31.83 -7.36
C GLU A 758 28.78 31.40 -8.34
N THR A 759 28.65 30.09 -8.60
CA THR A 759 27.61 29.54 -9.48
C THR A 759 26.20 29.80 -8.93
N VAL A 760 25.98 29.55 -7.64
CA VAL A 760 24.69 29.80 -6.99
C VAL A 760 24.37 31.30 -6.93
N HIS A 761 25.36 32.15 -6.60
CA HIS A 761 25.18 33.60 -6.63
C HIS A 761 24.84 34.12 -8.03
N ALA A 762 25.43 33.56 -9.09
CA ALA A 762 25.09 33.92 -10.45
C ALA A 762 23.62 33.59 -10.79
N LEU A 763 23.12 32.42 -10.37
CA LEU A 763 21.72 32.02 -10.56
C LEU A 763 20.75 32.90 -9.78
N ILE A 764 21.08 33.23 -8.52
CA ILE A 764 20.28 34.15 -7.69
C ILE A 764 20.27 35.56 -8.30
N GLY A 765 21.43 36.06 -8.71
CA GLY A 765 21.57 37.39 -9.32
C GLY A 765 20.79 37.53 -10.63
N ASP A 766 20.83 36.51 -11.50
CA ASP A 766 20.04 36.46 -12.73
C ASP A 766 18.54 36.42 -12.44
N SER A 767 18.10 35.61 -11.46
CA SER A 767 16.71 35.56 -11.00
C SER A 767 16.22 36.91 -10.47
N LEU A 768 17.02 37.55 -9.61
CA LEU A 768 16.75 38.88 -9.06
C LEU A 768 16.61 39.92 -10.16
N GLY A 769 17.53 39.95 -11.13
CA GLY A 769 17.48 40.90 -12.25
C GLY A 769 16.20 40.76 -13.08
N LYS A 770 15.79 39.53 -13.39
CA LYS A 770 14.56 39.23 -14.15
C LYS A 770 13.29 39.61 -13.38
N LEU A 771 13.22 39.29 -12.08
CA LEU A 771 12.07 39.64 -11.25
C LEU A 771 11.97 41.14 -10.99
N GLN A 772 13.10 41.85 -10.81
CA GLN A 772 13.11 43.30 -10.68
C GLN A 772 12.68 44.00 -11.98
N SER A 773 13.11 43.49 -13.14
CA SER A 773 12.61 43.93 -14.45
C SER A 773 11.09 43.72 -14.55
N THR A 774 10.61 42.53 -14.18
CA THR A 774 9.17 42.23 -14.16
C THR A 774 8.40 43.17 -13.23
N LEU A 775 8.91 43.42 -12.02
CA LEU A 775 8.28 44.34 -11.07
C LEU A 775 8.20 45.78 -11.62
N ALA A 776 9.28 46.26 -12.26
CA ALA A 776 9.28 47.57 -12.90
C ALA A 776 8.23 47.67 -14.02
N VAL A 777 8.03 46.59 -14.77
CA VAL A 777 7.00 46.51 -15.80
C VAL A 777 5.62 46.53 -15.17
N VAL A 778 5.36 45.68 -14.17
CA VAL A 778 4.09 45.63 -13.41
C VAL A 778 3.74 47.00 -12.81
N ASP A 779 4.72 47.71 -12.24
CA ASP A 779 4.53 49.06 -11.68
C ASP A 779 4.20 50.12 -12.75
N SER A 780 4.54 49.87 -14.01
CA SER A 780 4.25 50.74 -15.15
C SER A 780 2.87 50.49 -15.80
N LEU A 781 2.26 49.32 -15.58
CA LEU A 781 1.02 48.91 -16.25
C LEU A 781 -0.18 49.81 -15.93
N GLN A 782 -0.24 50.34 -14.70
CA GLN A 782 -1.22 51.31 -14.19
C GLN A 782 -2.60 51.25 -14.91
N PRO A 783 -3.33 50.11 -14.82
CA PRO A 783 -4.57 49.90 -15.56
C PRO A 783 -5.62 50.98 -15.30
N ASP A 784 -5.64 51.53 -14.08
CA ASP A 784 -6.54 52.63 -13.71
C ASP A 784 -6.26 53.92 -14.50
N LEU A 785 -5.00 54.20 -14.85
CA LEU A 785 -4.67 55.33 -15.73
C LEU A 785 -5.16 55.08 -17.15
N VAL A 786 -4.99 53.85 -17.65
CA VAL A 786 -5.47 53.48 -18.99
C VAL A 786 -6.99 53.63 -19.05
N VAL A 787 -7.72 53.11 -18.05
CA VAL A 787 -9.17 53.32 -17.89
C VAL A 787 -9.50 54.81 -17.87
N ALA A 788 -8.84 55.61 -17.02
CA ALA A 788 -9.10 57.04 -16.92
C ALA A 788 -8.87 57.79 -18.24
N GLU A 789 -7.93 57.34 -19.08
CA GLU A 789 -7.62 57.95 -20.37
C GLU A 789 -8.60 57.55 -21.48
N ILE A 790 -9.05 56.30 -21.54
CA ILE A 790 -9.93 55.80 -22.62
C ILE A 790 -11.42 55.94 -22.30
N MET A 791 -11.79 56.00 -21.01
CA MET A 791 -13.18 56.08 -20.55
C MET A 791 -13.95 57.28 -21.13
N PRO A 792 -13.39 58.49 -21.27
CA PRO A 792 -14.07 59.60 -21.94
C PRO A 792 -14.45 59.28 -23.40
N THR A 793 -13.55 58.64 -24.15
CA THR A 793 -13.79 58.22 -25.54
C THR A 793 -14.89 57.16 -25.60
N TYR A 794 -14.80 56.13 -24.76
CA TYR A 794 -15.81 55.06 -24.67
C TYR A 794 -17.20 55.61 -24.29
N ARG A 795 -17.28 56.49 -23.28
CA ARG A 795 -18.55 57.14 -22.88
C ARG A 795 -19.12 58.01 -24.00
N GLY A 796 -18.26 58.74 -24.71
CA GLY A 796 -18.66 59.55 -25.86
C GLY A 796 -19.28 58.68 -26.98
N ILE A 797 -18.64 57.57 -27.32
CA ILE A 797 -19.15 56.60 -28.31
C ILE A 797 -20.48 56.01 -27.83
N ARG A 798 -20.55 55.53 -26.58
CA ARG A 798 -21.77 54.94 -26.01
C ARG A 798 -22.94 55.92 -25.99
N GLN A 799 -22.69 57.19 -25.62
CA GLN A 799 -23.72 58.25 -25.66
C GLN A 799 -24.17 58.56 -27.09
N ALA A 800 -23.23 58.62 -28.05
CA ALA A 800 -23.54 58.85 -29.46
C ALA A 800 -24.41 57.71 -30.02
N VAL A 801 -24.08 56.45 -29.73
CA VAL A 801 -24.87 55.28 -30.15
C VAL A 801 -26.26 55.28 -29.50
N ALA A 802 -26.36 55.58 -28.20
CA ALA A 802 -27.64 55.61 -27.49
C ALA A 802 -28.57 56.76 -27.95
N ALA A 803 -28.00 57.84 -28.49
CA ALA A 803 -28.76 58.98 -29.03
C ALA A 803 -29.38 58.69 -30.42
N LEU A 804 -28.92 57.65 -31.12
CA LEU A 804 -29.51 57.22 -32.37
C LEU A 804 -30.91 56.60 -32.15
N PRO A 805 -31.84 56.70 -33.13
CA PRO A 805 -33.13 56.00 -33.08
C PRO A 805 -32.97 54.50 -32.78
N ALA A 806 -33.94 53.90 -32.10
CA ALA A 806 -33.88 52.49 -31.70
C ALA A 806 -33.69 51.55 -32.90
N GLU A 807 -34.31 51.88 -34.03
CA GLU A 807 -34.22 51.13 -35.30
C GLU A 807 -32.97 51.46 -36.13
N HIS A 808 -32.08 52.36 -35.68
CA HIS A 808 -30.89 52.73 -36.46
C HIS A 808 -29.89 51.55 -36.52
N PRO A 809 -29.40 51.13 -37.72
CA PRO A 809 -28.53 49.95 -37.85
C PRO A 809 -27.27 49.99 -36.98
N LEU A 810 -26.59 51.14 -36.90
CA LEU A 810 -25.44 51.33 -35.99
C LEU A 810 -25.77 51.04 -34.52
N ARG A 811 -26.98 51.40 -34.07
CA ARG A 811 -27.37 51.18 -32.68
C ARG A 811 -27.56 49.69 -32.42
N LEU A 812 -28.33 49.03 -33.27
CA LEU A 812 -28.56 47.58 -33.18
C LEU A 812 -27.24 46.79 -33.22
N GLY A 813 -26.28 47.20 -34.07
CA GLY A 813 -25.00 46.52 -34.21
C GLY A 813 -23.99 46.78 -33.09
N LEU A 814 -23.97 47.99 -32.50
CA LEU A 814 -22.91 48.40 -31.57
C LEU A 814 -23.31 48.38 -30.09
N GLU A 815 -24.59 48.47 -29.76
CA GLU A 815 -25.05 48.58 -28.35
C GLU A 815 -24.61 47.37 -27.51
N LEU A 816 -24.71 46.15 -28.07
CA LEU A 816 -24.26 44.92 -27.41
C LEU A 816 -22.73 44.84 -27.27
N SER A 817 -21.99 45.14 -28.33
CA SER A 817 -20.51 45.10 -28.31
C SER A 817 -19.94 46.13 -27.34
N LEU A 818 -20.52 47.32 -27.28
CA LEU A 818 -20.14 48.35 -26.31
C LEU A 818 -20.37 47.87 -24.88
N ALA A 819 -21.52 47.27 -24.58
CA ALA A 819 -21.82 46.75 -23.26
C ALA A 819 -20.84 45.65 -22.82
N ALA A 820 -20.47 44.73 -23.72
CA ALA A 820 -19.54 43.64 -23.43
C ALA A 820 -18.08 44.10 -23.24
N SER A 821 -17.70 45.24 -23.81
CA SER A 821 -16.31 45.74 -23.83
C SER A 821 -16.13 47.02 -22.99
N ALA A 822 -16.89 47.15 -21.90
CA ALA A 822 -16.76 48.28 -20.99
C ALA A 822 -15.37 48.28 -20.33
N PRO A 823 -14.54 49.34 -20.51
CA PRO A 823 -13.16 49.32 -20.05
C PRO A 823 -13.01 49.18 -18.53
N ASP A 824 -13.95 49.74 -17.77
CA ASP A 824 -14.00 49.61 -16.32
C ASP A 824 -14.27 48.17 -15.88
N ASP A 825 -15.23 47.49 -16.51
CA ASP A 825 -15.54 46.09 -16.18
C ASP A 825 -14.38 45.14 -16.53
N LEU A 826 -13.79 45.29 -17.73
CA LEU A 826 -12.69 44.43 -18.19
C LEU A 826 -11.40 44.62 -17.38
N LEU A 827 -11.05 45.86 -17.04
CA LEU A 827 -9.79 46.16 -16.35
C LEU A 827 -9.93 46.15 -14.82
N ALA A 828 -11.13 46.25 -14.24
CA ALA A 828 -11.32 46.23 -12.78
C ALA A 828 -10.77 44.95 -12.13
N GLY A 829 -10.99 43.78 -12.75
CA GLY A 829 -10.45 42.51 -12.24
C GLY A 829 -8.91 42.49 -12.26
N ILE A 830 -8.30 43.08 -13.27
CA ILE A 830 -6.85 43.21 -13.38
C ILE A 830 -6.31 44.18 -12.32
N SER A 831 -6.92 45.37 -12.19
CA SER A 831 -6.57 46.36 -11.16
C SER A 831 -6.67 45.79 -9.75
N ALA A 832 -7.70 44.98 -9.46
CA ALA A 832 -7.89 44.37 -8.15
C ALA A 832 -6.81 43.32 -7.81
N ASN A 833 -6.31 42.58 -8.80
CA ASN A 833 -5.31 41.52 -8.61
C ASN A 833 -3.86 42.04 -8.64
N LEU A 834 -3.61 43.18 -9.27
CA LEU A 834 -2.27 43.75 -9.45
C LEU A 834 -1.49 43.95 -8.11
N PRO A 835 -2.09 44.46 -7.02
CA PRO A 835 -1.38 44.61 -5.74
C PRO A 835 -0.93 43.28 -5.14
N ALA A 836 -1.75 42.23 -5.25
CA ALA A 836 -1.42 40.91 -4.74
C ALA A 836 -0.27 40.27 -5.54
N TYR A 837 -0.32 40.37 -6.87
CA TYR A 837 0.75 39.90 -7.75
C TYR A 837 2.07 40.65 -7.49
N ARG A 838 2.00 41.98 -7.38
CA ARG A 838 3.14 42.84 -7.03
C ARG A 838 3.78 42.43 -5.69
N MET A 839 2.95 42.20 -4.67
CA MET A 839 3.41 41.75 -3.35
C MET A 839 4.10 40.37 -3.43
N LYS A 840 3.61 39.45 -4.25
CA LYS A 840 4.28 38.15 -4.48
C LYS A 840 5.66 38.33 -5.12
N ILE A 841 5.78 39.16 -6.17
CA ILE A 841 7.10 39.44 -6.78
C ILE A 841 8.04 40.10 -5.75
N ASP A 842 7.57 41.10 -5.01
CA ASP A 842 8.38 41.81 -4.00
C ASP A 842 8.85 40.87 -2.86
N ASN A 843 7.96 40.00 -2.38
CA ASN A 843 8.32 38.99 -1.39
C ASN A 843 9.36 37.99 -1.95
N THR A 844 9.22 37.61 -3.22
CA THR A 844 10.20 36.75 -3.91
C THR A 844 11.57 37.42 -3.99
N ILE A 845 11.61 38.69 -4.40
CA ILE A 845 12.84 39.47 -4.48
C ILE A 845 13.50 39.54 -3.10
N LYS A 846 12.73 39.80 -2.04
CA LYS A 846 13.27 39.84 -0.66
C LYS A 846 13.81 38.48 -0.22
N ALA A 847 13.12 37.39 -0.52
CA ALA A 847 13.59 36.04 -0.19
C ALA A 847 14.92 35.76 -0.91
N LEU A 848 15.01 36.02 -2.21
CA LEU A 848 16.24 35.86 -2.99
C LEU A 848 17.38 36.76 -2.50
N GLN A 849 17.10 38.00 -2.07
CA GLN A 849 18.10 38.88 -1.46
C GLN A 849 18.61 38.35 -0.12
N ARG A 850 17.75 37.76 0.72
CA ARG A 850 18.21 37.09 1.95
C ARG A 850 19.13 35.93 1.63
N LEU A 851 18.77 35.14 0.62
CA LEU A 851 19.59 34.02 0.15
C LEU A 851 20.94 34.48 -0.40
N GLU A 852 20.98 35.55 -1.21
CA GLU A 852 22.21 36.18 -1.69
C GLU A 852 23.15 36.57 -0.53
N THR A 853 22.60 37.02 0.60
CA THR A 853 23.41 37.38 1.78
C THR A 853 23.89 36.20 2.63
N SER A 854 23.36 34.99 2.42
CA SER A 854 23.70 33.81 3.24
C SER A 854 25.11 33.26 2.99
N GLY A 855 25.78 33.68 1.91
CA GLY A 855 27.19 33.41 1.61
C GLY A 855 27.51 31.99 1.17
N PHE A 856 26.63 31.01 1.41
CA PHE A 856 26.68 29.62 0.94
C PHE A 856 28.03 28.88 1.11
N SER A 857 28.89 29.30 2.05
CA SER A 857 30.24 28.74 2.22
C SER A 857 30.25 27.22 2.46
N GLN A 858 29.16 26.68 2.99
CA GLN A 858 28.93 25.25 3.18
C GLN A 858 28.98 24.44 1.87
N ILE A 859 28.64 25.04 0.71
CA ILE A 859 28.74 24.38 -0.60
C ILE A 859 30.22 24.07 -0.90
N THR A 860 31.08 25.08 -0.78
CA THR A 860 32.52 24.93 -1.03
C THR A 860 33.15 23.98 -0.02
N SER A 861 32.81 24.13 1.28
CA SER A 861 33.32 23.23 2.32
C SER A 861 32.90 21.77 2.10
N ALA A 862 31.65 21.52 1.71
CA ALA A 862 31.18 20.17 1.42
C ALA A 862 31.84 19.59 0.14
N GLY A 863 32.01 20.42 -0.90
CA GLY A 863 32.73 20.03 -2.11
C GLY A 863 34.18 19.62 -1.83
N GLU A 864 34.92 20.44 -1.07
CA GLU A 864 36.31 20.16 -0.67
C GLU A 864 36.41 18.95 0.27
N ALA A 865 35.46 18.78 1.18
CA ALA A 865 35.43 17.66 2.09
C ALA A 865 35.10 16.33 1.37
N LEU A 866 34.19 16.34 0.37
CA LEU A 866 33.96 15.20 -0.52
C LEU A 866 35.20 14.88 -1.36
N HIS A 867 35.84 15.91 -1.93
CA HIS A 867 37.10 15.75 -2.68
C HIS A 867 38.17 15.04 -1.84
N THR A 868 38.39 15.55 -0.63
CA THR A 868 39.37 15.01 0.32
C THR A 868 39.02 13.58 0.73
N SER A 869 37.72 13.29 0.92
CA SER A 869 37.25 11.95 1.29
C SER A 869 37.45 10.93 0.17
N TRP A 870 37.44 11.35 -1.10
CA TRP A 870 37.67 10.46 -2.24
C TRP A 870 39.13 10.40 -2.71
N GLN A 871 40.01 11.26 -2.20
CA GLN A 871 41.43 11.27 -2.54
C GLN A 871 42.09 9.87 -2.44
N PRO A 872 41.81 9.00 -1.45
CA PRO A 872 42.42 7.67 -1.40
C PRO A 872 42.15 6.80 -2.65
N LEU A 873 41.07 7.05 -3.39
CA LEU A 873 40.72 6.32 -4.60
C LEU A 873 41.48 6.80 -5.84
N THR A 874 42.16 7.95 -5.81
CA THR A 874 42.96 8.41 -6.97
C THR A 874 44.13 7.47 -7.25
N ASP A 875 44.66 6.82 -6.21
CA ASP A 875 45.74 5.82 -6.37
C ASP A 875 45.23 4.53 -7.04
N VAL A 876 43.95 4.21 -6.85
CA VAL A 876 43.26 3.08 -7.49
C VAL A 876 43.01 3.36 -8.97
N GLN A 877 42.77 4.62 -9.34
CA GLN A 877 42.52 5.01 -10.74
C GLN A 877 43.61 4.51 -11.68
N TRP A 878 44.88 4.57 -11.28
CA TRP A 878 45.99 4.04 -12.09
C TRP A 878 45.97 2.52 -12.22
N LYS A 879 45.62 1.80 -11.16
CA LYS A 879 45.47 0.34 -11.21
C LYS A 879 44.28 -0.07 -12.08
N LEU A 880 43.18 0.66 -12.01
CA LEU A 880 42.05 0.49 -12.92
C LEU A 880 42.50 0.72 -14.36
N ILE A 881 43.22 1.80 -14.68
CA ILE A 881 43.79 2.04 -16.03
C ILE A 881 44.62 0.84 -16.55
N VAL A 882 45.43 0.23 -15.68
CA VAL A 882 46.21 -0.98 -16.02
C VAL A 882 45.30 -2.19 -16.26
N LEU A 883 44.27 -2.36 -15.43
CA LEU A 883 43.25 -3.39 -15.59
C LEU A 883 42.47 -3.18 -16.92
N VAL A 884 42.11 -1.95 -17.25
CA VAL A 884 41.39 -1.62 -18.49
C VAL A 884 42.21 -1.99 -19.74
N ARG A 885 43.52 -1.72 -19.71
CA ARG A 885 44.43 -2.14 -20.78
C ARG A 885 44.46 -3.65 -20.97
N ARG A 886 44.26 -4.43 -19.91
CA ARG A 886 44.15 -5.90 -19.98
C ARG A 886 42.88 -6.33 -20.72
N PHE A 887 41.79 -5.58 -20.59
CA PHE A 887 40.55 -5.80 -21.31
C PHE A 887 40.59 -5.35 -22.79
N GLY A 888 41.76 -4.98 -23.30
CA GLY A 888 41.93 -4.56 -24.71
C GLY A 888 41.46 -3.14 -25.02
N VAL A 889 41.05 -2.39 -23.99
CA VAL A 889 40.68 -0.98 -24.12
C VAL A 889 41.93 -0.14 -23.86
N ASP A 890 42.40 0.62 -24.86
CA ASP A 890 43.50 1.57 -24.67
C ASP A 890 42.97 2.87 -24.06
N PRO A 891 43.31 3.19 -22.80
CA PRO A 891 42.86 4.40 -22.14
C PRO A 891 43.63 5.64 -22.60
N VAL A 892 44.70 5.50 -23.40
CA VAL A 892 45.53 6.65 -23.80
C VAL A 892 44.75 7.57 -24.74
N GLY A 893 44.50 8.80 -24.27
CA GLY A 893 43.84 9.85 -25.04
C GLY A 893 42.31 9.83 -25.00
N LYS A 894 41.69 8.91 -24.25
CA LYS A 894 40.23 8.85 -24.06
C LYS A 894 39.82 9.48 -22.71
N PRO A 895 38.68 10.18 -22.62
CA PRO A 895 38.10 10.57 -21.32
C PRO A 895 37.81 9.34 -20.46
N LEU A 896 37.97 9.44 -19.13
CA LEU A 896 37.69 8.34 -18.19
C LEU A 896 36.30 7.72 -18.40
N MET A 897 35.29 8.53 -18.71
CA MET A 897 33.92 8.05 -18.94
C MET A 897 33.76 7.23 -20.22
N VAL A 898 34.56 7.49 -21.26
CA VAL A 898 34.57 6.66 -22.49
C VAL A 898 35.23 5.33 -22.20
N ILE A 899 36.31 5.34 -21.42
CA ILE A 899 37.03 4.14 -20.98
C ILE A 899 36.11 3.27 -20.11
N VAL A 900 35.42 3.88 -19.15
CA VAL A 900 34.40 3.22 -18.31
C VAL A 900 33.25 2.71 -19.18
N GLY A 901 32.77 3.49 -20.16
CA GLY A 901 31.72 3.07 -21.09
C GLY A 901 32.10 1.85 -21.94
N GLU A 902 33.35 1.75 -22.40
CA GLU A 902 33.84 0.60 -23.17
C GLU A 902 33.99 -0.66 -22.29
N ILE A 903 34.41 -0.50 -21.03
CA ILE A 903 34.45 -1.60 -20.04
C ILE A 903 33.05 -2.09 -19.70
N LEU A 904 32.12 -1.17 -19.44
CA LEU A 904 30.74 -1.49 -19.13
C LEU A 904 30.07 -2.13 -20.38
N ALA A 905 30.28 -1.59 -21.57
CA ALA A 905 29.76 -2.22 -22.80
C ALA A 905 30.19 -3.68 -22.95
N ALA A 906 31.40 -4.01 -22.46
CA ALA A 906 31.90 -5.37 -22.42
C ALA A 906 31.32 -6.21 -21.26
N LEU A 907 31.17 -5.64 -20.06
CA LEU A 907 30.77 -6.34 -18.84
C LEU A 907 29.26 -6.64 -18.66
N ARG A 908 28.37 -6.20 -19.58
CA ARG A 908 26.89 -6.40 -19.57
C ARG A 908 26.30 -7.00 -18.26
N PRO A 909 25.56 -6.23 -17.44
CA PRO A 909 25.16 -6.56 -16.08
C PRO A 909 24.42 -7.87 -15.98
N GLY A 910 23.57 -8.20 -16.97
CA GLY A 910 22.94 -9.52 -17.02
C GLY A 910 23.95 -10.66 -16.84
N THR A 911 25.07 -10.65 -17.57
CA THR A 911 26.12 -11.68 -17.47
C THR A 911 27.02 -11.58 -16.24
N ALA A 912 27.21 -10.38 -15.68
CA ALA A 912 28.12 -10.18 -14.54
C ALA A 912 27.43 -10.25 -13.16
N LEU A 913 26.12 -9.99 -13.10
CA LEU A 913 25.32 -9.95 -11.87
C LEU A 913 24.46 -11.21 -11.68
N GLU A 914 24.14 -11.96 -12.74
CA GLU A 914 23.47 -13.26 -12.66
C GLU A 914 24.16 -14.26 -11.70
N PRO A 915 25.51 -14.32 -11.61
CA PRO A 915 26.15 -15.20 -10.63
C PRO A 915 25.90 -14.78 -9.17
N PHE A 916 25.68 -13.48 -8.91
CA PHE A 916 25.44 -12.97 -7.56
C PHE A 916 24.00 -13.16 -7.08
N THR A 917 23.06 -13.50 -7.97
CA THR A 917 21.67 -13.78 -7.59
C THR A 917 21.61 -14.99 -6.65
N ALA A 918 22.43 -16.02 -6.91
CA ALA A 918 22.54 -17.19 -6.04
C ALA A 918 23.10 -16.84 -4.64
N VAL A 919 24.06 -15.92 -4.55
CA VAL A 919 24.60 -15.43 -3.26
C VAL A 919 23.54 -14.72 -2.45
N VAL A 920 22.70 -13.90 -3.09
CA VAL A 920 21.64 -13.16 -2.41
C VAL A 920 20.50 -14.07 -1.99
N GLU A 921 20.09 -15.02 -2.83
CA GLU A 921 19.08 -16.02 -2.47
C GLU A 921 19.58 -16.90 -1.32
N ALA A 922 20.85 -17.31 -1.35
CA ALA A 922 21.49 -18.00 -0.22
C ALA A 922 21.46 -17.15 1.05
N LEU A 923 21.71 -15.83 0.95
CA LEU A 923 21.66 -14.92 2.10
C LEU A 923 20.23 -14.75 2.62
N LYS A 924 19.24 -14.55 1.74
CA LYS A 924 17.81 -14.44 2.08
C LYS A 924 17.34 -15.70 2.78
N ALA A 925 17.66 -16.87 2.23
CA ALA A 925 17.39 -18.16 2.84
C ALA A 925 18.05 -18.28 4.22
N LYS A 926 19.29 -17.82 4.37
CA LYS A 926 20.02 -17.90 5.65
C LYS A 926 19.47 -16.96 6.72
N ILE A 927 19.04 -15.76 6.33
CA ILE A 927 18.36 -14.83 7.24
C ILE A 927 17.01 -15.41 7.66
N GLY A 928 16.24 -15.98 6.73
CA GLY A 928 15.00 -16.69 7.05
C GLY A 928 15.23 -17.84 8.02
N GLU A 929 16.23 -18.69 7.77
CA GLU A 929 16.64 -19.78 8.66
C GLU A 929 17.01 -19.27 10.05
N LEU A 930 17.80 -18.19 10.13
CA LEU A 930 18.20 -17.56 11.39
C LEU A 930 17.01 -17.01 12.18
N VAL A 931 16.08 -16.34 11.51
CA VAL A 931 14.89 -15.75 12.14
C VAL A 931 13.97 -16.85 12.67
N SER A 932 13.63 -17.85 11.86
CA SER A 932 12.79 -18.97 12.30
C SER A 932 13.45 -19.79 13.41
N ALA A 933 14.78 -20.01 13.33
CA ALA A 933 15.52 -20.73 14.36
C ALA A 933 15.69 -19.93 15.66
N LEU A 934 15.62 -18.59 15.61
CA LEU A 934 15.58 -17.73 16.79
C LEU A 934 14.17 -17.66 17.41
N VAL A 935 13.14 -17.58 16.58
CA VAL A 935 11.74 -17.41 16.97
C VAL A 935 11.17 -18.67 17.63
N SER A 936 11.43 -19.85 17.05
CA SER A 936 10.84 -21.11 17.54
C SER A 936 11.18 -21.41 19.02
N PRO A 937 12.45 -21.35 19.48
CA PRO A 937 12.78 -21.63 20.88
C PRO A 937 12.13 -20.66 21.87
N VAL A 938 11.92 -19.40 21.46
CA VAL A 938 11.28 -18.39 22.30
C VAL A 938 9.77 -18.66 22.41
N LYS A 939 9.10 -19.02 21.30
CA LYS A 939 7.69 -19.46 21.31
C LYS A 939 7.49 -20.69 22.19
N ASP A 940 8.37 -21.69 22.07
CA ASP A 940 8.33 -22.90 22.89
C ASP A 940 8.49 -22.58 24.38
N ALA A 941 9.37 -21.64 24.72
CA ALA A 941 9.58 -21.21 26.09
C ALA A 941 8.36 -20.47 26.67
N VAL A 942 7.77 -19.56 25.89
CA VAL A 942 6.54 -18.84 26.26
C VAL A 942 5.41 -19.83 26.54
N SER A 943 5.23 -20.83 25.67
CA SER A 943 4.22 -21.88 25.83
C SER A 943 4.48 -22.76 27.06
N GLN A 944 5.74 -23.14 27.32
CA GLN A 944 6.13 -23.90 28.51
C GLN A 944 5.86 -23.12 29.80
N ILE A 945 6.19 -21.82 29.83
CA ILE A 945 5.93 -20.96 30.99
C ILE A 945 4.43 -20.82 31.23
N GLN A 946 3.62 -20.62 30.19
CA GLN A 946 2.15 -20.58 30.31
C GLN A 946 1.59 -21.90 30.86
N THR A 947 2.06 -23.04 30.34
CA THR A 947 1.66 -24.37 30.81
C THR A 947 2.02 -24.58 32.29
N LEU A 948 3.22 -24.16 32.70
CA LEU A 948 3.68 -24.26 34.08
C LEU A 948 2.91 -23.33 35.02
N LEU A 949 2.64 -22.09 34.61
CA LEU A 949 1.79 -21.16 35.36
C LEU A 949 0.37 -21.70 35.52
N ASN A 950 -0.15 -22.39 34.50
CA ASN A 950 -1.45 -23.06 34.57
C ASN A 950 -1.47 -24.28 35.50
N THR A 951 -0.30 -24.88 35.75
CA THR A 951 -0.12 -26.04 36.63
C THR A 951 -0.02 -25.64 38.12
N ILE A 952 0.35 -24.39 38.43
CA ILE A 952 0.33 -23.86 39.80
C ILE A 952 -1.14 -23.67 40.21
N ASN A 953 -1.74 -24.74 40.74
CA ASN A 953 -3.11 -24.75 41.22
C ASN A 953 -3.18 -25.46 42.58
N ILE A 954 -3.46 -24.70 43.64
CA ILE A 954 -3.61 -25.22 45.00
C ILE A 954 -4.84 -26.11 45.17
N GLN A 955 -5.75 -26.07 44.20
CA GLN A 955 -6.94 -26.92 44.14
C GLN A 955 -6.53 -28.39 44.17
N LEU A 956 -5.40 -28.77 43.56
CA LEU A 956 -4.89 -30.14 43.62
C LEU A 956 -4.61 -30.60 45.06
N ILE A 957 -4.01 -29.73 45.88
CA ILE A 957 -3.70 -30.03 47.29
C ILE A 957 -4.98 -30.04 48.14
N SER A 958 -5.92 -29.12 47.85
CA SER A 958 -7.24 -29.08 48.48
C SER A 958 -8.04 -30.35 48.16
N ASP A 959 -8.03 -30.77 46.89
CA ASP A 959 -8.72 -31.95 46.38
C ASP A 959 -8.09 -33.23 46.94
N GLU A 960 -6.76 -33.32 47.05
CA GLU A 960 -6.10 -34.46 47.70
C GLU A 960 -6.41 -34.54 49.20
N LEU A 961 -6.41 -33.40 49.91
CA LEU A 961 -6.76 -33.35 51.34
C LEU A 961 -8.24 -33.68 51.58
N LYS A 962 -9.11 -33.19 50.71
CA LYS A 962 -10.54 -33.54 50.67
C LYS A 962 -10.74 -35.00 50.32
N ALA A 963 -9.96 -35.54 49.39
CA ALA A 963 -9.98 -36.95 49.03
C ALA A 963 -9.53 -37.83 50.19
N VAL A 964 -8.51 -37.45 50.95
CA VAL A 964 -8.05 -38.19 52.14
C VAL A 964 -9.05 -38.10 53.30
N HIS A 965 -9.61 -36.92 53.58
CA HIS A 965 -10.69 -36.77 54.56
C HIS A 965 -11.91 -37.60 54.16
N THR A 966 -12.29 -37.54 52.88
CA THR A 966 -13.36 -38.36 52.29
C THR A 966 -13.01 -39.84 52.33
N GLN A 967 -11.76 -40.23 52.11
CA GLN A 967 -11.29 -41.61 52.13
C GLN A 967 -11.34 -42.20 53.54
N ILE A 968 -10.89 -41.49 54.56
CA ILE A 968 -10.96 -41.98 55.95
C ILE A 968 -12.42 -42.05 56.41
N ARG A 969 -13.26 -41.07 56.03
CA ARG A 969 -14.72 -41.14 56.21
C ARG A 969 -15.32 -42.34 55.48
N HIS A 970 -14.84 -42.61 54.27
CA HIS A 970 -15.25 -43.72 53.43
C HIS A 970 -14.78 -45.06 54.00
N GLU A 971 -13.58 -45.17 54.57
CA GLU A 971 -13.09 -46.35 55.27
C GLU A 971 -13.91 -46.62 56.55
N LEU A 972 -14.26 -45.58 57.32
CA LEU A 972 -15.19 -45.66 58.46
C LEU A 972 -16.61 -46.08 58.05
N MET A 973 -17.09 -45.60 56.90
CA MET A 973 -18.33 -46.07 56.27
C MET A 973 -18.18 -47.51 55.72
N ALA A 974 -16.99 -47.89 55.24
CA ALA A 974 -16.72 -49.17 54.58
C ALA A 974 -16.80 -50.36 55.53
N PHE A 975 -16.61 -50.12 56.82
CA PHE A 975 -16.82 -51.12 57.86
C PHE A 975 -18.29 -51.33 58.24
N ARG A 976 -19.23 -50.54 57.67
CA ARG A 976 -20.67 -50.80 57.85
C ARG A 976 -21.04 -52.17 57.31
N PRO A 977 -21.95 -52.91 57.94
CA PRO A 977 -22.47 -54.16 57.40
C PRO A 977 -23.08 -54.01 56.00
N SER A 978 -23.81 -52.91 55.72
CA SER A 978 -24.25 -52.56 54.36
C SER A 978 -23.12 -52.36 53.37
N VAL A 979 -21.91 -52.01 53.83
CA VAL A 979 -20.74 -51.73 52.99
C VAL A 979 -19.76 -52.90 52.88
N LEU A 980 -19.60 -53.71 53.93
CA LEU A 980 -18.93 -55.02 53.86
C LEU A 980 -19.69 -56.00 52.95
N LEU A 981 -21.00 -55.78 52.80
CA LEU A 981 -21.85 -56.43 51.82
C LEU A 981 -22.10 -55.57 50.58
N ALA A 982 -21.58 -54.33 50.52
CA ALA A 982 -21.76 -53.45 49.38
C ALA A 982 -21.01 -53.97 48.18
N GLU A 983 -19.74 -54.37 48.24
CA GLU A 983 -19.08 -54.82 46.99
C GLU A 983 -19.87 -55.93 46.26
N PRO A 984 -20.43 -56.95 46.93
CA PRO A 984 -21.31 -57.90 46.25
C PRO A 984 -22.72 -57.39 45.90
N LEU A 985 -23.28 -56.41 46.62
CA LEU A 985 -24.61 -55.83 46.36
C LEU A 985 -24.57 -54.65 45.37
N ASP A 986 -23.60 -53.76 45.48
CA ASP A 986 -23.17 -52.74 44.52
C ASP A 986 -22.57 -53.36 43.27
N ALA A 987 -21.89 -54.52 43.29
CA ALA A 987 -21.58 -55.22 42.04
C ALA A 987 -22.87 -55.68 41.34
N PHE A 988 -23.88 -56.09 42.11
CA PHE A 988 -25.19 -56.48 41.57
C PHE A 988 -26.03 -55.25 41.13
N ASP A 989 -25.96 -54.13 41.85
CA ASP A 989 -26.67 -52.89 41.53
C ASP A 989 -25.93 -52.01 40.51
N SER A 990 -24.61 -52.04 40.45
CA SER A 990 -23.80 -51.44 39.37
C SER A 990 -23.88 -52.27 38.11
N LEU A 991 -24.04 -53.59 38.22
CA LEU A 991 -24.46 -54.41 37.10
C LEU A 991 -25.86 -54.02 36.62
N ARG A 992 -26.82 -53.89 37.54
CA ARG A 992 -28.20 -53.50 37.22
C ARG A 992 -28.27 -52.11 36.59
N SER A 993 -27.64 -51.12 37.22
CA SER A 993 -27.55 -49.73 36.77
C SER A 993 -26.65 -49.58 35.53
N GLY A 994 -25.61 -50.41 35.41
CA GLY A 994 -24.76 -50.51 34.23
C GLY A 994 -25.56 -51.01 33.05
N ILE A 995 -26.29 -52.11 33.19
CA ILE A 995 -27.19 -52.65 32.16
C ILE A 995 -28.34 -51.68 31.82
N GLU A 996 -28.89 -50.97 32.81
CA GLU A 996 -29.97 -49.98 32.61
C GLU A 996 -29.46 -48.72 31.88
N GLY A 997 -28.25 -48.25 32.18
CA GLY A 997 -27.61 -47.06 31.58
C GLY A 997 -26.72 -47.34 30.36
N PHE A 998 -26.51 -48.60 29.99
CA PHE A 998 -25.60 -48.98 28.90
C PHE A 998 -26.18 -48.59 27.54
N ASP A 999 -25.66 -47.51 26.94
CA ASP A 999 -25.97 -47.11 25.57
C ASP A 999 -24.81 -47.48 24.64
N PRO A 1000 -24.78 -48.69 24.06
CA PRO A 1000 -23.67 -49.16 23.23
C PRO A 1000 -23.48 -48.35 21.95
N PHE A 1001 -24.40 -47.43 21.64
CA PHE A 1001 -24.34 -46.58 20.46
C PHE A 1001 -24.15 -45.10 20.80
N GLY A 1002 -23.91 -44.73 22.06
CA GLY A 1002 -23.71 -43.32 22.45
C GLY A 1002 -22.54 -42.67 21.71
N ALA A 1003 -21.38 -43.36 21.66
CA ALA A 1003 -20.21 -42.91 20.90
C ALA A 1003 -20.46 -42.87 19.38
N VAL A 1004 -21.24 -43.83 18.87
CA VAL A 1004 -21.62 -43.89 17.46
C VAL A 1004 -22.53 -42.71 17.09
N ARG A 1005 -23.53 -42.38 17.93
CA ARG A 1005 -24.40 -41.21 17.74
C ARG A 1005 -23.61 -39.90 17.82
N ALA A 1006 -22.68 -39.78 18.78
CA ALA A 1006 -21.81 -38.61 18.86
C ALA A 1006 -20.95 -38.41 17.59
N ALA A 1007 -20.35 -39.48 17.06
CA ALA A 1007 -19.56 -39.42 15.83
C ALA A 1007 -20.43 -39.11 14.59
N ILE A 1008 -21.68 -39.58 14.57
CA ILE A 1008 -22.67 -39.23 13.53
C ILE A 1008 -23.04 -37.75 13.62
N ASP A 1009 -23.26 -37.23 14.83
CA ASP A 1009 -23.66 -35.84 15.04
C ASP A 1009 -22.49 -34.90 14.69
N GLU A 1010 -21.25 -35.30 14.99
CA GLU A 1010 -20.03 -34.60 14.53
C GLU A 1010 -19.94 -34.60 12.99
N PHE A 1011 -20.16 -35.75 12.34
CA PHE A 1011 -20.20 -35.85 10.88
C PHE A 1011 -21.30 -34.96 10.26
N LYS A 1012 -22.49 -34.92 10.87
CA LYS A 1012 -23.59 -34.04 10.43
C LYS A 1012 -23.26 -32.57 10.64
N GLY A 1013 -22.63 -32.21 11.76
CA GLY A 1013 -22.19 -30.85 12.04
C GLY A 1013 -21.15 -30.37 11.02
N GLU A 1014 -20.14 -31.18 10.73
CA GLU A 1014 -19.12 -30.90 9.71
C GLU A 1014 -19.75 -30.81 8.30
N ALA A 1015 -20.70 -31.68 7.98
CA ALA A 1015 -21.43 -31.61 6.71
C ALA A 1015 -22.33 -30.36 6.61
N GLU A 1016 -22.95 -29.93 7.71
CA GLU A 1016 -23.80 -28.74 7.77
C GLU A 1016 -22.97 -27.44 7.71
N GLU A 1017 -21.80 -27.41 8.35
CA GLU A 1017 -20.83 -26.31 8.22
C GLU A 1017 -20.32 -26.19 6.78
N LEU A 1018 -20.07 -27.33 6.13
CA LEU A 1018 -19.57 -27.37 4.75
C LEU A 1018 -20.62 -27.06 3.69
N LEU A 1019 -21.88 -27.40 3.93
CA LEU A 1019 -22.91 -27.40 2.88
C LEU A 1019 -24.15 -26.55 3.25
N GLY A 1020 -24.13 -25.90 4.41
CA GLY A 1020 -25.20 -25.02 4.89
C GLY A 1020 -25.47 -23.84 3.95
N SER A 1021 -26.57 -23.13 4.21
CA SER A 1021 -26.93 -21.91 3.45
C SER A 1021 -25.86 -20.83 3.52
N ASP A 1022 -25.07 -20.83 4.61
CA ASP A 1022 -24.06 -19.81 4.90
C ASP A 1022 -22.63 -20.30 4.56
N SER A 1023 -22.51 -21.47 3.90
CA SER A 1023 -21.22 -22.02 3.52
C SER A 1023 -20.54 -21.20 2.43
N LEU A 1024 -19.28 -20.85 2.67
CA LEU A 1024 -18.39 -20.20 1.70
C LEU A 1024 -18.14 -21.07 0.46
N LEU A 1025 -18.42 -22.38 0.53
CA LEU A 1025 -18.24 -23.33 -0.57
C LEU A 1025 -19.44 -23.38 -1.53
N ARG A 1026 -20.54 -22.68 -1.24
CA ARG A 1026 -21.63 -22.53 -2.23
C ARG A 1026 -21.08 -21.80 -3.46
N PRO A 1027 -21.28 -22.31 -4.68
CA PRO A 1027 -20.76 -21.69 -5.90
C PRO A 1027 -21.14 -20.20 -6.01
N SER A 1028 -22.37 -19.84 -5.64
CA SER A 1028 -22.84 -18.45 -5.63
C SER A 1028 -22.07 -17.53 -4.66
N VAL A 1029 -21.65 -18.03 -3.49
CA VAL A 1029 -20.89 -17.28 -2.49
C VAL A 1029 -19.40 -17.22 -2.87
N MET A 1030 -18.85 -18.36 -3.28
CA MET A 1030 -17.46 -18.51 -3.70
C MET A 1030 -17.11 -17.64 -4.90
N PHE A 1031 -18.05 -17.47 -5.85
CA PHE A 1031 -17.87 -16.64 -7.04
C PHE A 1031 -18.56 -15.27 -6.94
N ALA A 1032 -18.97 -14.82 -5.75
CA ALA A 1032 -19.64 -13.53 -5.58
C ALA A 1032 -18.82 -12.35 -6.12
N GLY A 1033 -17.49 -12.34 -5.88
CA GLY A 1033 -16.60 -11.31 -6.42
C GLY A 1033 -16.51 -11.32 -7.95
N LEU A 1034 -16.58 -12.51 -8.56
CA LEU A 1034 -16.60 -12.66 -10.01
C LEU A 1034 -17.93 -12.15 -10.61
N LEU A 1035 -19.05 -12.45 -9.97
CA LEU A 1035 -20.37 -11.96 -10.38
C LEU A 1035 -20.44 -10.43 -10.37
N GLU A 1036 -19.87 -9.80 -9.33
CA GLU A 1036 -19.77 -8.34 -9.25
C GLU A 1036 -18.96 -7.74 -10.41
N GLN A 1037 -17.82 -8.36 -10.76
CA GLN A 1037 -16.99 -7.92 -11.88
C GLN A 1037 -17.69 -8.09 -13.23
N TYR A 1038 -18.34 -9.23 -13.45
CA TYR A 1038 -19.13 -9.47 -14.66
C TYR A 1038 -20.24 -8.43 -14.82
N GLN A 1039 -20.98 -8.11 -13.74
CA GLN A 1039 -21.98 -7.05 -13.74
C GLN A 1039 -21.38 -5.67 -14.05
N ARG A 1040 -20.17 -5.38 -13.55
CA ARG A 1040 -19.45 -4.13 -13.88
C ARG A 1040 -19.09 -4.04 -15.36
N ILE A 1041 -18.61 -5.13 -15.97
CA ILE A 1041 -18.30 -5.18 -17.41
C ILE A 1041 -19.56 -4.98 -18.24
N LEU A 1042 -20.65 -5.65 -17.85
CA LEU A 1042 -21.93 -5.55 -18.54
C LEU A 1042 -22.50 -4.13 -18.46
N LYS A 1043 -22.33 -3.44 -17.32
CA LYS A 1043 -22.67 -2.02 -17.16
C LYS A 1043 -21.82 -1.10 -18.02
N LEU A 1044 -20.50 -1.33 -18.10
CA LEU A 1044 -19.60 -0.54 -18.96
C LEU A 1044 -19.91 -0.74 -20.45
N ALA A 1045 -20.16 -1.98 -20.87
CA ALA A 1045 -20.56 -2.29 -22.24
C ALA A 1045 -21.91 -1.65 -22.59
N ALA A 1046 -22.87 -1.66 -21.66
CA ALA A 1046 -24.17 -1.02 -21.85
C ALA A 1046 -24.11 0.53 -21.89
N GLN A 1047 -23.08 1.14 -21.29
CA GLN A 1047 -22.85 2.59 -21.34
C GLN A 1047 -22.25 3.07 -22.67
N LEU A 1048 -21.78 2.15 -23.53
CA LEU A 1048 -21.20 2.47 -24.82
C LEU A 1048 -22.29 2.84 -25.84
N ASN A 1049 -22.94 4.00 -25.66
CA ASN A 1049 -23.87 4.54 -26.65
C ASN A 1049 -23.09 5.22 -27.77
N VAL A 1050 -22.65 4.44 -28.75
CA VAL A 1050 -21.83 4.91 -29.88
C VAL A 1050 -22.56 6.00 -30.67
N LYS A 1051 -23.88 5.91 -30.79
CA LYS A 1051 -24.70 6.91 -31.47
C LYS A 1051 -24.64 8.28 -30.78
N GLU A 1052 -24.79 8.29 -29.46
CA GLU A 1052 -24.68 9.51 -28.66
C GLU A 1052 -23.25 10.08 -28.69
N ALA A 1053 -22.23 9.22 -28.71
CA ALA A 1053 -20.84 9.66 -28.83
C ALA A 1053 -20.54 10.32 -30.18
N LEU A 1054 -21.15 9.86 -31.27
CA LEU A 1054 -20.91 10.35 -32.64
C LEU A 1054 -21.91 11.42 -33.10
N GLN A 1055 -22.95 11.69 -32.32
CA GLN A 1055 -23.92 12.76 -32.55
C GLN A 1055 -23.25 14.11 -32.91
N PRO A 1056 -22.19 14.58 -32.23
CA PRO A 1056 -21.56 15.85 -32.57
C PRO A 1056 -20.91 15.86 -33.98
N VAL A 1057 -20.47 14.70 -34.49
CA VAL A 1057 -19.91 14.60 -35.84
C VAL A 1057 -21.02 14.75 -36.87
N LEU A 1058 -22.18 14.13 -36.64
CA LEU A 1058 -23.35 14.27 -37.51
C LEU A 1058 -23.84 15.72 -37.53
N GLU A 1059 -23.92 16.38 -36.38
CA GLU A 1059 -24.33 17.79 -36.26
C GLU A 1059 -23.41 18.73 -37.06
N GLU A 1060 -22.08 18.51 -37.03
CA GLU A 1060 -21.15 19.31 -37.83
C GLU A 1060 -21.24 19.01 -39.33
N LEU A 1061 -21.50 17.76 -39.72
CA LEU A 1061 -21.71 17.43 -41.13
C LEU A 1061 -23.01 18.04 -41.66
N ASP A 1062 -24.07 18.09 -40.85
CA ASP A 1062 -25.31 18.81 -41.16
C ASP A 1062 -25.07 20.32 -41.28
N ALA A 1063 -24.24 20.91 -40.41
CA ALA A 1063 -23.86 22.32 -40.54
C ALA A 1063 -23.12 22.60 -41.86
N ILE A 1064 -22.21 21.72 -42.27
CA ILE A 1064 -21.54 21.81 -43.58
C ILE A 1064 -22.54 21.67 -44.74
N LYS A 1065 -23.55 20.80 -44.60
CA LYS A 1065 -24.63 20.68 -45.59
C LYS A 1065 -25.43 21.98 -45.72
N GLU A 1066 -25.76 22.63 -44.61
CA GLU A 1066 -26.46 23.92 -44.62
C GLU A 1066 -25.61 25.02 -45.29
N GLN A 1067 -24.31 25.10 -44.98
CA GLN A 1067 -23.39 26.03 -45.64
C GLN A 1067 -23.27 25.75 -47.15
N LEU A 1068 -23.16 24.47 -47.54
CA LEU A 1068 -23.10 24.07 -48.94
C LEU A 1068 -24.37 24.49 -49.70
N ASP A 1069 -25.56 24.25 -49.12
CA ASP A 1069 -26.82 24.62 -49.75
C ASP A 1069 -26.96 26.15 -49.90
N ALA A 1070 -26.66 26.89 -48.82
CA ALA A 1070 -26.69 28.34 -48.83
C ALA A 1070 -25.73 28.93 -49.87
N GLY A 1071 -24.45 28.52 -49.84
CA GLY A 1071 -23.43 29.02 -50.76
C GLY A 1071 -23.68 28.64 -52.22
N LEU A 1072 -24.21 27.44 -52.49
CA LEU A 1072 -24.63 27.06 -53.85
C LEU A 1072 -25.85 27.87 -54.32
N THR A 1073 -26.77 28.21 -53.42
CA THR A 1073 -27.91 29.08 -53.75
C THR A 1073 -27.43 30.47 -54.14
N GLU A 1074 -26.54 31.08 -53.35
CA GLU A 1074 -25.97 32.39 -53.66
C GLU A 1074 -25.13 32.38 -54.94
N THR A 1075 -24.36 31.32 -55.16
CA THR A 1075 -23.60 31.13 -56.41
C THR A 1075 -24.54 30.97 -57.61
N GLY A 1076 -25.65 30.26 -57.45
CA GLY A 1076 -26.68 30.12 -58.48
C GLY A 1076 -27.35 31.45 -58.83
N ASP A 1077 -27.62 32.28 -57.83
CA ASP A 1077 -28.14 33.63 -58.02
C ASP A 1077 -27.14 34.52 -58.78
N ALA A 1078 -25.85 34.46 -58.41
CA ALA A 1078 -24.78 35.18 -59.10
C ALA A 1078 -24.60 34.71 -60.54
N PHE A 1079 -24.66 33.39 -60.77
CA PHE A 1079 -24.60 32.81 -62.11
C PHE A 1079 -25.81 33.22 -62.97
N THR A 1080 -27.00 33.30 -62.39
CA THR A 1080 -28.20 33.78 -63.09
C THR A 1080 -28.07 35.25 -63.47
N ARG A 1081 -27.48 36.10 -62.61
CA ARG A 1081 -27.15 37.48 -62.94
C ARG A 1081 -26.17 37.55 -64.12
N LEU A 1082 -25.10 36.74 -64.08
CA LEU A 1082 -24.15 36.62 -65.18
C LEU A 1082 -24.82 36.18 -66.49
N GLN A 1083 -25.71 35.19 -66.47
CA GLN A 1083 -26.48 34.77 -67.65
C GLN A 1083 -27.36 35.88 -68.20
N GLY A 1084 -27.93 36.72 -67.32
CA GLY A 1084 -28.74 37.88 -67.70
C GLY A 1084 -27.92 39.00 -68.36
N ALA A 1085 -26.67 39.19 -67.95
CA ALA A 1085 -25.75 40.17 -68.55
C ALA A 1085 -25.21 39.73 -69.92
N LEU A 1086 -25.16 38.42 -70.20
CA LEU A 1086 -24.67 37.89 -71.47
C LEU A 1086 -25.65 38.21 -72.63
N PRO A 1087 -25.17 38.68 -73.80
CA PRO A 1087 -26.02 39.07 -74.94
C PRO A 1087 -26.72 37.91 -75.64
#